data_AF-A0A819SBZ3-F1
#
_entry.id   AF-A0A819SBZ3-F1
#
_cell.length_a   1.000
_cell.length_b   1.000
_cell.length_c   1.000
_cell.angle_alpha   90.00
_cell.angle_beta   90.00
_cell.angle_gamma   90.00
#
_symmetry.space_group_name_H-M   'P 1'
#
loop_
_entity.id
_entity.type
_entity.pdbx_description
1 polymer ?
#
loop_
_entity_poly.entity_id
_entity_poly.type
_entity_poly.pdbx_seq_one_letter_code
_entity_poly.pdbx_strand_id
1 'polypeptide(L)'
;FIGKMFHTSDLDALVNFFLMFSADKPIDWLLEYYQDTKYCSFGADIQSCVRTKGLHRFRFRPSLFQHIGMYSSLKGKIQKLKDKDFGKNIKLFKAHENPHVSSIISTLKDYDKHTLMSCYAGQNFFWALQPKKGDTMEFKYDPPLLLSRVYFKSGNPEHPGDKFFNTTIDLLPYVQPKEEINSIKDHDGFYTVANFSHETGIGEAFINKAFGPISNVRLKVHSKSEAWVILNEINIFRMDMLLNNQTTNYNDDPNRLWVEIDRGIRSKEAQRQFEAILKMPGLFKKETTSTTLISAALMKLATLFQEGTNEMRLNVTKILDRVANQLQKSSMLDDPIKLIYSVMHSNDCIARALTLRALAIMAHILADDVEAHLHIRLALDSNDEIEILAAVKAAKKFIPCSKTFAMSISTKLVSLIEDLTTPLTIKSWLIPLFEHMTHDATVSMKGRQLLISLMTNDTTEEFLQIAVPTLDRLAVKSHIEIGETVKFFLKFLKLEPRQNCRKLILRNLVPIARCGPIVWLDSTTEDLIAFANNSDDDYVRLQVLCIIEALINGGGYISSTSTSNLKKLLQMFTIHNNIQVAYQCCSTTLRIILKYRNISNISSVESQNNELFSSENVLDDLIEHLNTALAVLLTEVIQSNNLKELRDTLSLIEQLSRVYNNSAQNFIHLLFTTCANVENSELLSYLTKSLVRLSTNHKEIITSEAIQLRNLLANTSLNDDVRYNLLALFVLSNPNDINEIHKHVEQLSSWKCFLLARWCIRHCLYKLAIDLLQILINYIHISIHEIWLRTLIDICHAEERLQTAMNSSENDLQILCDNLAESGSFYESSLIQMPTRLSIDDNERSIDATFDFERAYCDIRSSIIHQFYELIHTIYQYDLGMISFDLLGKRM
;
A
#
# COMPACT_ATOMS: atom_id res chain seq x y z
N PHE A 1 -0.05 -2.02 -49.77
CA PHE A 1 0.28 -0.58 -49.67
C PHE A 1 -0.79 0.23 -48.90
N ILE A 2 -1.65 -0.32 -48.04
CA ILE A 2 -2.96 0.36 -47.80
C ILE A 2 -3.29 0.67 -46.34
N GLY A 3 -2.43 0.31 -45.39
CA GLY A 3 -2.45 0.89 -44.05
C GLY A 3 -1.02 1.19 -43.63
N LYS A 4 -0.69 2.46 -43.41
CA LYS A 4 0.57 2.91 -42.83
C LYS A 4 0.23 3.88 -41.70
N MET A 5 0.76 3.61 -40.51
CA MET A 5 0.60 4.47 -39.35
C MET A 5 1.88 5.27 -39.19
N PHE A 6 1.73 6.56 -38.94
CA PHE A 6 2.83 7.48 -38.62
C PHE A 6 2.53 8.11 -37.27
N HIS A 7 3.57 8.45 -36.51
CA HIS A 7 3.38 9.26 -35.31
C HIS A 7 2.85 10.64 -35.72
N THR A 8 1.91 11.19 -34.94
CA THR A 8 1.33 12.51 -35.20
C THR A 8 2.40 13.61 -35.29
N SER A 9 3.50 13.46 -34.56
CA SER A 9 4.65 14.37 -34.60
C SER A 9 5.36 14.44 -35.96
N ASP A 10 5.26 13.40 -36.80
CA ASP A 10 5.90 13.35 -38.12
C ASP A 10 5.01 13.94 -39.24
N LEU A 11 3.76 14.30 -38.92
CA LEU A 11 2.74 14.61 -39.92
C LEU A 11 3.07 15.86 -40.73
N ASP A 12 3.50 16.95 -40.07
CA ASP A 12 3.78 18.22 -40.74
C ASP A 12 4.90 18.09 -41.78
N ALA A 13 5.99 17.43 -41.42
CA ALA A 13 7.11 17.20 -42.34
C ALA A 13 6.72 16.32 -43.53
N LEU A 14 5.91 15.27 -43.28
CA LEU A 14 5.44 14.36 -44.31
C LEU A 14 4.48 15.06 -45.30
N VAL A 15 3.52 15.83 -44.78
CA VAL A 15 2.53 16.56 -45.59
C VAL A 15 3.23 17.63 -46.44
N ASN A 16 4.13 18.40 -45.85
CA ASN A 16 4.89 19.42 -46.59
C ASN A 16 5.74 18.80 -47.71
N PHE A 17 6.39 17.66 -47.45
CA PHE A 17 7.15 16.94 -48.47
C PHE A 17 6.27 16.45 -49.63
N PHE A 18 5.07 15.94 -49.33
CA PHE A 18 4.13 15.50 -50.36
C PHE A 18 3.59 16.66 -51.19
N LEU A 19 3.17 17.75 -50.56
CA LEU A 19 2.64 18.92 -51.26
C LEU A 19 3.67 19.49 -52.23
N MET A 20 4.93 19.59 -51.79
CA MET A 20 6.03 20.16 -52.57
C MET A 20 6.32 19.39 -53.87
N PHE A 21 6.10 18.07 -53.92
CA PHE A 21 6.44 17.23 -55.09
C PHE A 21 5.25 16.46 -55.68
N SER A 22 4.03 16.79 -55.26
CA SER A 22 2.80 16.09 -55.66
C SER A 22 2.53 16.13 -57.17
N ALA A 23 3.01 17.16 -57.86
CA ALA A 23 2.89 17.30 -59.31
C ALA A 23 3.92 16.45 -60.09
N ASP A 24 5.05 16.12 -59.47
CA ASP A 24 6.20 15.52 -60.16
C ASP A 24 6.25 14.00 -60.07
N LYS A 25 5.70 13.43 -58.99
CA LYS A 25 5.80 12.00 -58.68
C LYS A 25 4.55 11.49 -57.95
N PRO A 26 4.18 10.21 -58.14
CA PRO A 26 3.10 9.59 -57.39
C PRO A 26 3.46 9.45 -55.90
N ILE A 27 2.44 9.53 -55.04
CA ILE A 27 2.57 9.50 -53.57
C ILE A 27 3.35 8.27 -53.07
N ASP A 28 3.17 7.11 -53.71
CA ASP A 28 3.88 5.88 -53.31
C ASP A 28 5.41 6.03 -53.42
N TRP A 29 5.88 6.78 -54.41
CA TRP A 29 7.31 7.04 -54.63
C TRP A 29 7.80 8.17 -53.73
N LEU A 30 6.99 9.23 -53.57
CA LEU A 30 7.29 10.32 -52.64
C LEU A 30 7.48 9.80 -51.22
N LEU A 31 6.70 8.80 -50.81
CA LEU A 31 6.84 8.20 -49.49
C LEU A 31 8.13 7.39 -49.34
N GLU A 32 8.56 6.68 -50.39
CA GLU A 32 9.84 5.98 -50.37
C GLU A 32 11.00 6.98 -50.30
N TYR A 33 10.93 8.07 -51.07
CA TYR A 33 11.91 9.15 -51.09
C TYR A 33 11.97 9.92 -49.77
N TYR A 34 10.83 10.23 -49.16
CA TYR A 34 10.80 10.82 -47.83
C TYR A 34 11.59 9.97 -46.82
N GLN A 35 11.44 8.64 -46.90
CA GLN A 35 12.14 7.71 -46.03
C GLN A 35 13.62 7.54 -46.41
N ASP A 36 13.98 7.66 -47.68
CA ASP A 36 15.40 7.76 -48.11
C ASP A 36 16.04 9.01 -47.50
N THR A 37 15.41 10.17 -47.69
CA THR A 37 15.91 11.47 -47.21
C THR A 37 15.99 11.53 -45.69
N LYS A 38 15.04 10.93 -44.97
CA LYS A 38 14.97 10.98 -43.50
C LYS A 38 15.90 9.99 -42.80
N TYR A 39 16.12 8.80 -43.37
CA TYR A 39 16.80 7.70 -42.66
C TYR A 39 18.09 7.22 -43.30
N CYS A 40 18.34 7.49 -44.58
CA CYS A 40 19.53 7.01 -45.27
C CYS A 40 20.58 8.12 -45.37
N SER A 41 21.79 7.82 -44.90
CA SER A 41 22.94 8.74 -44.98
C SER A 41 23.37 8.94 -46.43
N PHE A 42 23.83 10.15 -46.75
CA PHE A 42 24.35 10.48 -48.08
C PHE A 42 25.56 9.58 -48.43
N GLY A 43 25.49 8.88 -49.56
CA GLY A 43 26.54 7.95 -50.03
C GLY A 43 26.48 6.53 -49.46
N ALA A 44 25.48 6.18 -48.64
CA ALA A 44 25.30 4.82 -48.14
C ALA A 44 24.90 3.84 -49.26
N ASP A 45 25.37 2.60 -49.17
CA ASP A 45 24.99 1.55 -50.11
C ASP A 45 23.52 1.11 -49.90
N ILE A 46 22.94 0.54 -50.96
CA ILE A 46 21.53 0.17 -51.01
C ILE A 46 21.16 -0.82 -49.88
N GLN A 47 22.05 -1.75 -49.51
CA GLN A 47 21.74 -2.75 -48.47
C GLN A 47 21.74 -2.13 -47.07
N SER A 48 22.67 -1.21 -46.80
CA SER A 48 22.68 -0.44 -45.54
C SER A 48 21.41 0.40 -45.39
N CYS A 49 21.03 1.15 -46.42
CA CYS A 49 19.81 1.96 -46.41
C CYS A 49 18.53 1.12 -46.20
N VAL A 50 18.43 -0.05 -46.84
CA VAL A 50 17.30 -0.98 -46.62
C VAL A 50 17.26 -1.48 -45.18
N ARG A 51 18.40 -1.77 -44.56
CA ARG A 51 18.49 -2.24 -43.17
C ARG A 51 18.05 -1.14 -42.20
N THR A 52 18.55 0.08 -42.37
CA THR A 52 18.18 1.24 -41.53
C THR A 52 16.70 1.57 -41.64
N LYS A 53 16.16 1.60 -42.88
CA LYS A 53 14.71 1.72 -43.10
C LYS A 53 13.93 0.61 -42.41
N GLY A 54 14.45 -0.62 -42.37
CA GLY A 54 13.83 -1.75 -41.69
C GLY A 54 13.71 -1.61 -40.17
N LEU A 55 14.65 -0.93 -39.52
CA LEU A 55 14.60 -0.63 -38.08
C LEU A 55 13.49 0.35 -37.72
N HIS A 56 13.19 1.29 -38.62
CA HIS A 56 12.14 2.31 -38.41
C HIS A 56 10.78 1.92 -39.01
N ARG A 57 10.73 0.91 -39.89
CA ARG A 57 9.49 0.38 -40.48
C ARG A 57 9.00 -0.85 -39.72
N PHE A 58 8.27 -0.63 -38.63
CA PHE A 58 7.61 -1.72 -37.92
C PHE A 58 6.52 -2.36 -38.79
N ARG A 59 6.58 -3.69 -38.96
CA ARG A 59 5.60 -4.46 -39.73
C ARG A 59 4.83 -5.40 -38.81
N PHE A 60 3.52 -5.18 -38.71
CA PHE A 60 2.62 -6.08 -38.00
C PHE A 60 2.28 -7.32 -38.85
N ARG A 61 2.30 -8.52 -38.24
CA ARG A 61 1.93 -9.79 -38.87
C ARG A 61 0.91 -10.55 -38.00
N PRO A 62 -0.18 -11.09 -38.57
CA PRO A 62 -0.61 -10.98 -39.96
C PRO A 62 -1.03 -9.55 -40.34
N SER A 63 -0.98 -9.21 -41.64
CA SER A 63 -1.39 -7.89 -42.12
C SER A 63 -2.85 -7.61 -41.77
N LEU A 64 -3.14 -6.46 -41.16
CA LEU A 64 -4.51 -6.07 -40.75
C LEU A 64 -5.37 -5.59 -41.93
N PHE A 65 -4.73 -5.09 -43.00
CA PHE A 65 -5.41 -4.45 -44.12
C PHE A 65 -5.06 -5.13 -45.45
N GLN A 66 -6.05 -5.24 -46.34
CA GLN A 66 -5.90 -5.72 -47.71
C GLN A 66 -6.65 -4.83 -48.68
N HIS A 67 -6.05 -4.62 -49.85
CA HIS A 67 -6.74 -3.99 -50.95
C HIS A 67 -7.85 -4.88 -51.50
N ILE A 68 -9.08 -4.39 -51.55
CA ILE A 68 -10.23 -5.14 -52.11
C ILE A 68 -10.50 -4.75 -53.57
N GLY A 69 -10.02 -3.58 -54.02
CA GLY A 69 -10.22 -3.08 -55.38
C GLY A 69 -9.47 -3.88 -56.45
N MET A 70 -10.18 -4.38 -57.45
CA MET A 70 -9.60 -5.14 -58.57
C MET A 70 -9.29 -4.28 -59.79
N TYR A 71 -9.92 -3.10 -59.89
CA TYR A 71 -9.76 -2.16 -61.00
C TYR A 71 -8.92 -0.96 -60.56
N SER A 72 -7.81 -0.72 -61.26
CA SER A 72 -6.96 0.44 -61.00
C SER A 72 -7.56 1.70 -61.62
N SER A 73 -7.22 2.87 -61.06
CA SER A 73 -7.48 4.18 -61.67
C SER A 73 -6.71 4.41 -62.98
N LEU A 74 -5.69 3.60 -63.27
CA LEU A 74 -5.00 3.59 -64.55
C LEU A 74 -5.79 2.76 -65.58
N LYS A 75 -6.15 3.41 -66.69
CA LYS A 75 -7.00 2.85 -67.74
C LYS A 75 -6.47 1.49 -68.23
N GLY A 76 -7.26 0.44 -68.05
CA GLY A 76 -6.96 -0.93 -68.49
C GLY A 76 -6.16 -1.81 -67.52
N LYS A 77 -5.77 -1.32 -66.33
CA LYS A 77 -4.97 -2.10 -65.37
C LYS A 77 -5.83 -2.79 -64.30
N ILE A 78 -5.81 -4.13 -64.30
CA ILE A 78 -6.44 -4.97 -63.27
C ILE A 78 -5.39 -5.34 -62.23
N GLN A 79 -5.65 -5.03 -60.95
CA GLN A 79 -4.71 -5.29 -59.85
C GLN A 79 -5.16 -6.47 -59.00
N LYS A 80 -4.52 -7.63 -59.18
CA LYS A 80 -4.84 -8.88 -58.44
C LYS A 80 -3.93 -9.13 -57.22
N LEU A 81 -3.05 -8.19 -56.87
CA LEU A 81 -2.10 -8.39 -55.78
C LEU A 81 -2.79 -8.52 -54.41
N LYS A 82 -2.51 -9.63 -53.73
CA LYS A 82 -2.87 -9.85 -52.32
C LYS A 82 -1.61 -9.81 -51.46
N ASP A 83 -1.74 -9.24 -50.27
CA ASP A 83 -0.69 -9.25 -49.28
C ASP A 83 -0.44 -10.69 -48.80
N LYS A 84 0.84 -11.07 -48.70
CA LYS A 84 1.25 -12.45 -48.39
C LYS A 84 0.84 -12.90 -46.99
N ASP A 85 0.64 -11.95 -46.07
CA ASP A 85 0.38 -12.22 -44.65
C ASP A 85 -1.09 -11.89 -44.28
N PHE A 86 -1.90 -11.39 -45.22
CA PHE A 86 -3.30 -11.04 -44.96
C PHE A 86 -4.21 -12.27 -44.93
N GLY A 87 -5.03 -12.39 -43.89
CA GLY A 87 -5.93 -13.54 -43.69
C GLY A 87 -5.23 -14.82 -43.21
N LYS A 88 -3.90 -14.82 -43.05
CA LYS A 88 -3.17 -15.91 -42.39
C LYS A 88 -3.29 -15.77 -40.87
N ASN A 89 -4.44 -16.16 -40.32
CA ASN A 89 -4.66 -16.27 -38.87
C ASN A 89 -4.03 -17.54 -38.29
N ILE A 90 -2.78 -17.84 -38.63
CA ILE A 90 -2.08 -18.97 -38.02
C ILE A 90 -1.10 -18.38 -37.00
N LYS A 91 -1.61 -18.09 -35.81
CA LYS A 91 -0.75 -18.02 -34.63
C LYS A 91 -0.20 -19.43 -34.43
N LEU A 92 1.08 -19.63 -34.77
CA LEU A 92 1.75 -20.92 -34.60
C LEU A 92 1.94 -21.29 -33.12
N PHE A 93 1.92 -20.27 -32.25
CA PHE A 93 1.89 -20.41 -30.80
C PHE A 93 0.96 -19.39 -30.16
N LYS A 94 0.53 -19.68 -28.92
CA LYS A 94 -0.27 -18.75 -28.11
C LYS A 94 0.62 -18.15 -27.03
N ALA A 95 0.84 -16.84 -27.07
CA ALA A 95 1.57 -16.15 -26.01
C ALA A 95 0.90 -16.32 -24.65
N HIS A 96 1.70 -16.56 -23.62
CA HIS A 96 1.28 -16.82 -22.24
C HIS A 96 2.45 -16.50 -21.29
N GLU A 97 2.17 -16.44 -20.00
CA GLU A 97 3.18 -16.23 -18.95
C GLU A 97 3.14 -17.40 -17.97
N ASN A 98 4.32 -17.89 -17.58
CA ASN A 98 4.47 -18.96 -16.62
C ASN A 98 5.35 -18.51 -15.43
N PRO A 99 5.20 -19.13 -14.25
CA PRO A 99 6.06 -18.86 -13.10
C PRO A 99 7.54 -19.10 -13.42
N HIS A 100 8.43 -18.35 -12.76
CA HIS A 100 9.87 -18.54 -12.89
C HIS A 100 10.27 -20.00 -12.58
N VAL A 101 11.07 -20.57 -13.47
CA VAL A 101 11.60 -21.94 -13.37
C VAL A 101 13.10 -21.85 -13.08
N SER A 102 13.60 -22.57 -12.07
CA SER A 102 15.02 -22.52 -11.70
C SER A 102 15.90 -23.23 -12.74
N SER A 103 15.38 -24.28 -13.36
CA SER A 103 16.05 -25.04 -14.42
C SER A 103 15.04 -25.84 -15.23
N ILE A 104 15.22 -25.85 -16.55
CA ILE A 104 14.51 -26.74 -17.48
C ILE A 104 15.49 -27.79 -17.98
N ILE A 105 15.14 -29.07 -17.83
CA ILE A 105 15.96 -30.20 -18.29
C ILE A 105 15.15 -31.00 -19.29
N SER A 106 15.70 -31.22 -20.50
CA SER A 106 15.04 -31.99 -21.55
C SER A 106 16.01 -32.99 -22.16
N THR A 107 15.57 -34.23 -22.37
CA THR A 107 16.33 -35.22 -23.16
C THR A 107 16.12 -35.04 -24.66
N LEU A 108 15.04 -34.33 -25.05
CA LEU A 108 14.76 -33.95 -26.43
C LEU A 108 15.60 -32.73 -26.82
N LYS A 109 16.24 -32.79 -27.99
CA LYS A 109 17.06 -31.69 -28.53
C LYS A 109 16.18 -30.67 -29.25
N ASP A 110 16.36 -29.39 -28.93
CA ASP A 110 15.74 -28.26 -29.61
C ASP A 110 16.05 -28.28 -31.12
N TYR A 111 15.06 -27.94 -31.95
CA TYR A 111 15.23 -27.78 -33.39
C TYR A 111 15.20 -26.29 -33.79
N ASP A 112 16.25 -25.85 -34.49
CA ASP A 112 16.45 -24.48 -34.96
C ASP A 112 16.28 -23.43 -33.84
N LYS A 113 15.35 -22.48 -33.97
CA LYS A 113 15.09 -21.40 -32.99
C LYS A 113 13.96 -21.73 -32.01
N HIS A 114 13.40 -22.93 -32.07
CA HIS A 114 12.19 -23.34 -31.34
C HIS A 114 12.55 -24.11 -30.06
N THR A 115 13.03 -23.39 -29.05
CA THR A 115 13.53 -23.99 -27.80
C THR A 115 12.44 -24.22 -26.75
N LEU A 116 12.64 -25.21 -25.86
CA LEU A 116 11.71 -25.50 -24.78
C LEU A 116 11.56 -24.32 -23.80
N MET A 117 12.63 -23.58 -23.53
CA MET A 117 12.59 -22.38 -22.69
C MET A 117 11.74 -21.27 -23.30
N SER A 118 11.86 -21.03 -24.62
CA SER A 118 11.05 -20.01 -25.31
C SER A 118 9.56 -20.41 -25.34
N CYS A 119 9.28 -21.71 -25.40
CA CYS A 119 7.93 -22.25 -25.28
C CYS A 119 7.35 -22.07 -23.88
N TYR A 120 8.14 -22.34 -22.84
CA TYR A 120 7.74 -22.12 -21.46
C TYR A 120 7.52 -20.63 -21.14
N ALA A 121 8.33 -19.74 -21.73
CA ALA A 121 8.15 -18.29 -21.58
C ALA A 121 7.02 -17.71 -22.46
N GLY A 122 6.33 -18.53 -23.26
CA GLY A 122 5.27 -18.08 -24.17
C GLY A 122 5.73 -17.16 -25.29
N GLN A 123 7.02 -17.18 -25.65
CA GLN A 123 7.62 -16.35 -26.70
C GLN A 123 7.69 -17.06 -28.06
N ASN A 124 7.71 -18.39 -28.06
CA ASN A 124 7.74 -19.24 -29.26
C ASN A 124 7.08 -20.61 -28.97
N PHE A 125 7.05 -21.54 -29.92
CA PHE A 125 6.77 -22.96 -29.66
C PHE A 125 8.06 -23.78 -29.56
N PHE A 126 7.97 -24.98 -28.99
CA PHE A 126 9.06 -25.95 -28.95
C PHE A 126 8.90 -26.97 -30.07
N TRP A 127 9.98 -27.25 -30.79
CA TRP A 127 10.00 -28.26 -31.85
C TRP A 127 11.22 -29.15 -31.67
N ALA A 128 11.00 -30.46 -31.69
CA ALA A 128 12.07 -31.43 -31.50
C ALA A 128 11.89 -32.64 -32.41
N LEU A 129 13.00 -33.37 -32.58
CA LEU A 129 13.04 -34.64 -33.30
C LEU A 129 12.16 -35.70 -32.63
N GLN A 130 11.98 -36.84 -33.33
CA GLN A 130 11.18 -37.99 -32.89
C GLN A 130 11.49 -38.44 -31.45
N PRO A 131 10.51 -38.34 -30.52
CA PRO A 131 10.67 -38.84 -29.16
C PRO A 131 10.85 -40.36 -29.09
N LYS A 132 11.74 -40.80 -28.20
CA LYS A 132 11.98 -42.20 -27.84
C LYS A 132 11.30 -42.53 -26.51
N LYS A 133 11.05 -43.83 -26.29
CA LYS A 133 10.55 -44.31 -25.00
C LYS A 133 11.54 -43.95 -23.89
N GLY A 134 11.04 -43.27 -22.85
CA GLY A 134 11.83 -42.81 -21.72
C GLY A 134 12.33 -41.36 -21.83
N ASP A 135 12.05 -40.65 -22.94
CA ASP A 135 12.38 -39.23 -23.03
C ASP A 135 11.54 -38.39 -22.05
N THR A 136 12.19 -37.40 -21.43
CA THR A 136 11.59 -36.55 -20.40
C THR A 136 11.87 -35.07 -20.62
N MET A 137 10.89 -34.24 -20.26
CA MET A 137 11.05 -32.79 -20.10
C MET A 137 10.64 -32.42 -18.68
N GLU A 138 11.51 -31.76 -17.94
CA GLU A 138 11.34 -31.48 -16.52
C GLU A 138 11.54 -29.99 -16.23
N PHE A 139 10.58 -29.43 -15.49
CA PHE A 139 10.55 -28.04 -15.05
C PHE A 139 10.72 -28.03 -13.53
N LYS A 140 11.82 -27.46 -13.04
CA LYS A 140 12.13 -27.40 -11.60
C LYS A 140 11.85 -26.01 -11.03
N TYR A 141 11.25 -25.96 -9.85
CA TYR A 141 10.89 -24.74 -9.14
C TYR A 141 11.66 -24.60 -7.83
N ASP A 142 12.32 -23.45 -7.65
CA ASP A 142 12.99 -23.06 -6.42
C ASP A 142 12.73 -21.56 -6.19
N PRO A 143 11.85 -21.18 -5.24
CA PRO A 143 11.16 -22.04 -4.27
C PRO A 143 10.01 -22.89 -4.87
N PRO A 144 9.60 -24.02 -4.22
CA PRO A 144 8.48 -24.87 -4.65
C PRO A 144 7.14 -24.12 -4.76
N LEU A 145 6.29 -24.50 -5.73
CA LEU A 145 5.06 -23.78 -6.07
C LEU A 145 3.79 -24.54 -5.71
N LEU A 146 2.81 -23.86 -5.12
CA LEU A 146 1.46 -24.42 -4.95
C LEU A 146 0.68 -24.28 -6.27
N LEU A 147 0.51 -25.38 -7.01
CA LEU A 147 -0.15 -25.39 -8.31
C LEU A 147 -1.65 -25.67 -8.20
N SER A 148 -2.44 -25.05 -9.08
CA SER A 148 -3.89 -25.26 -9.22
C SER A 148 -4.23 -26.09 -10.45
N ARG A 149 -3.50 -25.87 -11.54
CA ARG A 149 -3.72 -26.51 -12.84
C ARG A 149 -2.43 -26.50 -13.65
N VAL A 150 -2.22 -27.56 -14.43
CA VAL A 150 -1.19 -27.62 -15.48
C VAL A 150 -1.85 -27.98 -16.81
N TYR A 151 -1.47 -27.29 -17.87
CA TYR A 151 -2.03 -27.47 -19.20
C TYR A 151 -0.92 -27.44 -20.25
N PHE A 152 -0.91 -28.45 -21.11
CA PHE A 152 0.04 -28.60 -22.19
C PHE A 152 -0.70 -28.93 -23.48
N LYS A 153 -0.32 -28.29 -24.59
CA LYS A 153 -0.90 -28.54 -25.90
C LYS A 153 0.18 -28.82 -26.92
N SER A 154 0.03 -29.91 -27.64
CA SER A 154 0.97 -30.40 -28.63
C SER A 154 0.40 -30.29 -30.06
N GLY A 155 1.29 -30.09 -31.03
CA GLY A 155 0.95 -29.85 -32.44
C GLY A 155 0.58 -28.41 -32.76
N ASN A 156 0.72 -28.02 -34.02
CA ASN A 156 0.34 -26.71 -34.52
C ASN A 156 -0.42 -26.83 -35.87
N PRO A 157 -1.01 -25.73 -36.39
CA PRO A 157 -1.81 -25.81 -37.62
C PRO A 157 -1.01 -26.08 -38.90
N GLU A 158 0.32 -25.83 -38.91
CA GLU A 158 1.19 -26.11 -40.07
C GLU A 158 1.67 -27.58 -40.10
N HIS A 159 1.88 -28.17 -38.92
CA HIS A 159 2.34 -29.53 -38.71
C HIS A 159 1.41 -30.26 -37.72
N PRO A 160 0.17 -30.59 -38.13
CA PRO A 160 -0.83 -31.18 -37.25
C PRO A 160 -0.49 -32.61 -36.77
N GLY A 161 0.45 -33.27 -37.44
CA GLY A 161 0.95 -34.61 -37.09
C GLY A 161 2.08 -34.62 -36.05
N ASP A 162 2.72 -33.48 -35.79
CA ASP A 162 3.85 -33.39 -34.87
C ASP A 162 3.36 -33.24 -33.42
N LYS A 163 2.78 -34.32 -32.87
CA LYS A 163 2.14 -34.36 -31.55
C LYS A 163 2.79 -35.38 -30.61
N PHE A 164 2.68 -35.12 -29.31
CA PHE A 164 2.98 -36.11 -28.28
C PHE A 164 1.95 -37.23 -28.28
N PHE A 165 2.43 -38.47 -28.37
CA PHE A 165 1.64 -39.67 -28.29
C PHE A 165 2.09 -40.53 -27.11
N ASN A 166 1.13 -41.01 -26.32
CA ASN A 166 1.39 -41.86 -25.16
C ASN A 166 2.42 -41.23 -24.19
N THR A 167 2.16 -39.98 -23.83
CA THR A 167 2.97 -39.16 -22.92
C THR A 167 2.15 -38.83 -21.69
N THR A 168 2.75 -38.90 -20.50
CA THR A 168 2.12 -38.54 -19.22
C THR A 168 2.67 -37.24 -18.66
N ILE A 169 1.86 -36.59 -17.82
CA ILE A 169 2.23 -35.46 -16.99
C ILE A 169 2.40 -36.00 -15.57
N ASP A 170 3.58 -35.85 -15.01
CA ASP A 170 3.93 -36.30 -13.68
C ASP A 170 4.34 -35.11 -12.80
N LEU A 171 4.05 -35.17 -11.50
CA LEU A 171 4.39 -34.14 -10.51
C LEU A 171 5.26 -34.69 -9.39
N LEU A 172 6.20 -33.88 -8.92
CA LEU A 172 6.98 -34.15 -7.70
C LEU A 172 6.62 -33.15 -6.60
N PRO A 173 5.94 -33.58 -5.53
CA PRO A 173 5.72 -32.77 -4.33
C PRO A 173 7.03 -32.51 -3.58
N TYR A 174 7.17 -31.31 -3.01
CA TYR A 174 8.28 -30.95 -2.11
C TYR A 174 8.22 -31.74 -0.79
N VAL A 175 7.01 -32.02 -0.30
CA VAL A 175 6.74 -32.88 0.85
C VAL A 175 5.77 -33.96 0.43
N GLN A 176 5.99 -35.21 0.85
CA GLN A 176 5.07 -36.29 0.49
C GLN A 176 3.65 -36.02 1.04
N PRO A 177 2.60 -36.23 0.22
CA PRO A 177 1.23 -36.05 0.65
C PRO A 177 0.89 -36.95 1.84
N LYS A 178 0.16 -36.42 2.83
CA LYS A 178 -0.29 -37.18 4.01
C LYS A 178 -1.56 -38.00 3.78
N GLU A 179 -2.30 -37.70 2.71
CA GLU A 179 -3.55 -38.36 2.32
C GLU A 179 -3.32 -39.28 1.12
N GLU A 180 -4.07 -40.39 1.02
CA GLU A 180 -4.08 -41.26 -0.17
C GLU A 180 -4.66 -40.48 -1.35
N ILE A 181 -3.81 -40.10 -2.30
CA ILE A 181 -4.23 -39.44 -3.53
C ILE A 181 -4.46 -40.52 -4.60
N ASN A 182 -5.57 -40.42 -5.33
CA ASN A 182 -5.91 -41.26 -6.49
C ASN A 182 -5.01 -40.96 -7.71
N SER A 183 -3.69 -41.09 -7.55
CA SER A 183 -2.68 -40.94 -8.59
C SER A 183 -1.65 -42.06 -8.50
N ILE A 184 -1.16 -42.54 -9.65
CA ILE A 184 -0.19 -43.64 -9.68
C ILE A 184 1.18 -43.06 -9.33
N LYS A 185 1.78 -43.56 -8.25
CA LYS A 185 3.13 -43.19 -7.80
C LYS A 185 4.17 -44.03 -8.53
N ASP A 186 5.06 -43.37 -9.27
CA ASP A 186 6.23 -43.99 -9.87
C ASP A 186 7.32 -44.26 -8.82
N HIS A 187 8.23 -45.20 -9.11
CA HIS A 187 9.36 -45.56 -8.24
C HIS A 187 10.30 -44.38 -7.90
N ASP A 188 10.31 -43.34 -8.74
CA ASP A 188 11.16 -42.15 -8.59
C ASP A 188 10.50 -41.04 -7.72
N GLY A 189 9.35 -41.32 -7.10
CA GLY A 189 8.63 -40.37 -6.24
C GLY A 189 7.67 -39.41 -6.95
N PHE A 190 7.63 -39.46 -8.28
CA PHE A 190 6.69 -38.71 -9.11
C PHE A 190 5.29 -39.34 -9.10
N TYR A 191 4.26 -38.51 -9.24
CA TYR A 191 2.86 -38.94 -9.36
C TYR A 191 2.32 -38.58 -10.73
N THR A 192 1.82 -39.55 -11.48
CA THR A 192 1.16 -39.29 -12.77
C THR A 192 -0.23 -38.72 -12.54
N VAL A 193 -0.49 -37.53 -13.11
CA VAL A 193 -1.73 -36.76 -12.91
C VAL A 193 -2.60 -36.65 -14.16
N ALA A 194 -2.03 -36.79 -15.36
CA ALA A 194 -2.80 -36.80 -16.60
C ALA A 194 -2.01 -37.42 -17.76
N ASN A 195 -2.72 -37.78 -18.83
CA ASN A 195 -2.16 -38.30 -20.07
C ASN A 195 -2.50 -37.35 -21.22
N PHE A 196 -1.63 -37.27 -22.23
CA PHE A 196 -1.95 -36.56 -23.46
C PHE A 196 -3.02 -37.29 -24.25
N SER A 197 -4.08 -36.57 -24.64
CA SER A 197 -5.10 -37.10 -25.54
C SER A 197 -4.53 -37.33 -26.93
N HIS A 198 -4.73 -38.52 -27.48
CA HIS A 198 -4.26 -38.92 -28.80
C HIS A 198 -4.87 -38.08 -29.93
N GLU A 199 -6.13 -37.65 -29.78
CA GLU A 199 -6.85 -36.90 -30.82
C GLU A 199 -6.48 -35.41 -30.79
N THR A 200 -6.51 -34.81 -29.59
CA THR A 200 -6.35 -33.36 -29.43
C THR A 200 -4.92 -32.92 -29.17
N GLY A 201 -4.03 -33.83 -28.74
CA GLY A 201 -2.66 -33.50 -28.32
C GLY A 201 -2.61 -32.67 -27.03
N ILE A 202 -3.68 -32.66 -26.24
CA ILE A 202 -3.79 -31.89 -25.00
C ILE A 202 -3.54 -32.80 -23.80
N GLY A 203 -2.67 -32.37 -22.90
CA GLY A 203 -2.52 -32.93 -21.56
C GLY A 203 -2.89 -31.87 -20.52
N GLU A 204 -3.88 -32.15 -19.67
CA GLU A 204 -4.36 -31.21 -18.67
C GLU A 204 -4.66 -31.92 -17.34
N ALA A 205 -4.23 -31.33 -16.22
CA ALA A 205 -4.54 -31.81 -14.88
C ALA A 205 -4.89 -30.65 -13.93
N PHE A 206 -5.91 -30.86 -13.10
CA PHE A 206 -6.22 -30.00 -11.94
C PHE A 206 -5.58 -30.60 -10.69
N ILE A 207 -4.84 -29.77 -9.95
CA ILE A 207 -3.99 -30.25 -8.86
C ILE A 207 -4.73 -30.09 -7.53
N ASN A 208 -4.94 -31.21 -6.83
CA ASN A 208 -5.57 -31.21 -5.51
C ASN A 208 -4.63 -30.55 -4.47
N LYS A 209 -5.18 -29.74 -3.57
CA LYS A 209 -4.45 -29.11 -2.45
C LYS A 209 -3.68 -30.13 -1.60
N ALA A 210 -4.14 -31.38 -1.53
CA ALA A 210 -3.47 -32.47 -0.82
C ALA A 210 -2.03 -32.74 -1.30
N PHE A 211 -1.68 -32.39 -2.56
CA PHE A 211 -0.32 -32.53 -3.08
C PHE A 211 0.70 -31.58 -2.42
N GLY A 212 0.25 -30.49 -1.78
CA GLY A 212 1.14 -29.48 -1.24
C GLY A 212 1.98 -28.75 -2.31
N PRO A 213 3.05 -28.04 -1.93
CA PRO A 213 3.95 -27.36 -2.86
C PRO A 213 4.65 -28.35 -3.79
N ILE A 214 4.67 -28.07 -5.09
CA ILE A 214 5.29 -28.89 -6.14
C ILE A 214 6.69 -28.36 -6.43
N SER A 215 7.69 -29.24 -6.39
CA SER A 215 9.07 -28.91 -6.76
C SER A 215 9.33 -29.09 -8.26
N ASN A 216 8.76 -30.13 -8.87
CA ASN A 216 9.03 -30.44 -10.29
C ASN A 216 7.76 -30.87 -11.04
N VAL A 217 7.63 -30.42 -12.29
CA VAL A 217 6.64 -30.90 -13.26
C VAL A 217 7.38 -31.61 -14.39
N ARG A 218 6.99 -32.83 -14.74
CA ARG A 218 7.66 -33.65 -15.76
C ARG A 218 6.69 -34.16 -16.81
N LEU A 219 7.09 -34.12 -18.06
CA LEU A 219 6.45 -34.84 -19.17
C LEU A 219 7.27 -36.08 -19.49
N LYS A 220 6.66 -37.27 -19.52
CA LYS A 220 7.34 -38.56 -19.74
C LYS A 220 6.75 -39.32 -20.92
N VAL A 221 7.58 -39.69 -21.88
CA VAL A 221 7.16 -40.38 -23.12
C VAL A 221 7.25 -41.90 -22.95
N HIS A 222 6.15 -42.62 -23.15
CA HIS A 222 6.08 -44.08 -22.89
C HIS A 222 6.25 -44.96 -24.13
N SER A 223 6.13 -44.39 -25.33
CA SER A 223 6.37 -45.11 -26.60
C SER A 223 7.13 -44.27 -27.61
N LYS A 224 7.86 -44.94 -28.51
CA LYS A 224 8.56 -44.28 -29.63
C LYS A 224 7.53 -43.65 -30.59
N SER A 225 7.79 -42.42 -31.01
CA SER A 225 7.03 -41.74 -32.07
C SER A 225 7.75 -41.88 -33.41
N GLU A 226 6.99 -42.02 -34.50
CA GLU A 226 7.50 -41.96 -35.88
C GLU A 226 7.55 -40.52 -36.43
N ALA A 227 6.79 -39.60 -35.82
CA ALA A 227 6.75 -38.18 -36.16
C ALA A 227 7.61 -37.34 -35.20
N TRP A 228 8.02 -36.17 -35.67
CA TRP A 228 8.62 -35.13 -34.83
C TRP A 228 7.58 -34.62 -33.82
N VAL A 229 7.99 -33.77 -32.87
CA VAL A 229 7.07 -33.29 -31.85
C VAL A 229 7.11 -31.79 -31.67
N ILE A 230 5.91 -31.20 -31.60
CA ILE A 230 5.72 -29.79 -31.29
C ILE A 230 4.99 -29.66 -29.96
N LEU A 231 5.51 -28.83 -29.07
CA LEU A 231 4.78 -28.31 -27.92
C LEU A 231 4.46 -26.84 -28.18
N ASN A 232 3.17 -26.55 -28.21
CA ASN A 232 2.62 -25.30 -28.70
C ASN A 232 2.26 -24.34 -27.55
N GLU A 233 1.67 -24.88 -26.48
CA GLU A 233 1.24 -24.09 -25.32
C GLU A 233 1.63 -24.82 -24.03
N ILE A 234 2.21 -24.09 -23.06
CA ILE A 234 2.49 -24.56 -21.70
C ILE A 234 1.84 -23.56 -20.75
N ASN A 235 0.89 -23.95 -19.90
CA ASN A 235 0.33 -23.04 -18.91
C ASN A 235 0.38 -23.70 -17.52
N ILE A 236 1.13 -23.08 -16.61
CA ILE A 236 1.30 -23.50 -15.22
C ILE A 236 0.61 -22.49 -14.31
N PHE A 237 -0.50 -22.90 -13.70
CA PHE A 237 -1.32 -22.01 -12.88
C PHE A 237 -0.98 -22.19 -11.40
N ARG A 238 -0.58 -21.11 -10.72
CA ARG A 238 -0.38 -21.11 -9.27
C ARG A 238 -1.71 -20.88 -8.53
N MET A 239 -1.78 -21.39 -7.30
CA MET A 239 -2.97 -21.26 -6.44
C MET A 239 -3.09 -19.86 -5.81
N ASP A 240 -1.97 -19.17 -5.57
CA ASP A 240 -1.92 -17.79 -5.08
C ASP A 240 -2.30 -16.75 -6.16
N MET A 241 -2.00 -17.01 -7.42
CA MET A 241 -2.47 -16.23 -8.58
C MET A 241 -4.00 -16.25 -8.72
N LEU A 242 -4.70 -17.31 -8.31
CA LEU A 242 -6.17 -17.33 -8.30
C LEU A 242 -6.78 -16.42 -7.21
N LEU A 243 -6.01 -16.08 -6.17
CA LEU A 243 -6.37 -15.12 -5.13
C LEU A 243 -5.91 -13.69 -5.50
N ASN A 244 -4.81 -13.57 -6.25
CA ASN A 244 -4.18 -12.31 -6.65
C ASN A 244 -4.51 -11.82 -8.07
N ASN A 245 -5.27 -12.55 -8.89
CA ASN A 245 -5.83 -12.07 -10.16
C ASN A 245 -6.92 -10.98 -9.99
N GLN A 246 -6.77 -10.13 -8.98
CA GLN A 246 -7.37 -8.80 -8.89
C GLN A 246 -6.57 -7.74 -9.68
N THR A 247 -5.52 -8.11 -10.40
CA THR A 247 -4.97 -7.29 -11.50
C THR A 247 -5.34 -7.92 -12.84
N THR A 248 -6.64 -7.97 -13.15
CA THR A 248 -7.03 -8.03 -14.56
C THR A 248 -6.43 -6.80 -15.24
N ASN A 249 -5.62 -7.00 -16.29
CA ASN A 249 -5.17 -5.93 -17.19
C ASN A 249 -6.28 -4.87 -17.32
N TYR A 250 -5.95 -3.63 -16.98
CA TYR A 250 -6.88 -2.49 -16.96
C TYR A 250 -7.52 -2.17 -18.34
N ASN A 251 -7.23 -2.96 -19.37
CA ASN A 251 -7.62 -2.74 -20.76
C ASN A 251 -8.75 -3.64 -21.31
N ASP A 252 -9.35 -4.55 -20.53
CA ASP A 252 -10.50 -5.30 -21.03
C ASP A 252 -11.81 -4.52 -20.85
N ASP A 253 -12.52 -4.26 -21.96
CA ASP A 253 -13.87 -3.65 -22.00
C ASP A 253 -14.84 -4.39 -21.04
N PRO A 254 -15.51 -3.69 -20.10
CA PRO A 254 -16.50 -4.28 -19.19
C PRO A 254 -17.58 -5.10 -19.89
N ASN A 255 -18.00 -4.69 -21.09
CA ASN A 255 -19.03 -5.41 -21.86
C ASN A 255 -18.55 -6.79 -22.32
N ARG A 256 -17.26 -6.90 -22.69
CA ARG A 256 -16.67 -8.17 -23.10
C ARG A 256 -16.58 -9.13 -21.92
N LEU A 257 -16.17 -8.62 -20.76
CA LEU A 257 -16.12 -9.40 -19.52
C LEU A 257 -17.52 -9.90 -19.13
N TRP A 258 -18.55 -9.05 -19.24
CA TRP A 258 -19.93 -9.43 -18.98
C TRP A 258 -20.41 -10.58 -19.88
N VAL A 259 -20.11 -10.54 -21.18
CA VAL A 259 -20.50 -11.61 -22.12
C VAL A 259 -19.85 -12.95 -21.77
N GLU A 260 -18.60 -12.94 -21.33
CA GLU A 260 -17.91 -14.15 -20.87
C GLU A 260 -18.57 -14.72 -19.61
N ILE A 261 -18.88 -13.84 -18.64
CA ILE A 261 -19.55 -14.21 -17.39
C ILE A 261 -20.93 -14.79 -17.67
N ASP A 262 -21.78 -14.10 -18.44
CA ASP A 262 -23.15 -14.56 -18.72
C ASP A 262 -23.14 -15.92 -19.46
N ARG A 263 -22.18 -16.13 -20.37
CA ARG A 263 -22.00 -17.43 -21.03
C ARG A 263 -21.63 -18.53 -20.04
N GLY A 264 -20.70 -18.24 -19.13
CA GLY A 264 -20.27 -19.21 -18.12
C GLY A 264 -21.38 -19.58 -17.14
N ILE A 265 -22.21 -18.60 -16.76
CA ILE A 265 -23.38 -18.82 -15.88
C ILE A 265 -24.46 -19.68 -16.55
N ARG A 266 -24.64 -19.58 -17.88
CA ARG A 266 -25.60 -20.42 -18.62
C ARG A 266 -25.11 -21.85 -18.87
N SER A 267 -23.88 -22.18 -18.49
CA SER A 267 -23.34 -23.55 -18.61
C SER A 267 -24.14 -24.53 -17.74
N LYS A 268 -24.21 -25.80 -18.13
CA LYS A 268 -24.78 -26.89 -17.31
C LYS A 268 -23.80 -27.42 -16.25
N GLU A 269 -22.52 -27.05 -16.36
CA GLU A 269 -21.47 -27.47 -15.43
C GLU A 269 -21.38 -26.52 -14.24
N ALA A 270 -21.66 -27.02 -13.03
CA ALA A 270 -21.64 -26.23 -11.79
C ALA A 270 -20.29 -25.52 -11.56
N GLN A 271 -19.18 -26.13 -11.95
CA GLN A 271 -17.84 -25.54 -11.83
C GLN A 271 -17.66 -24.32 -12.74
N ARG A 272 -18.12 -24.38 -13.99
CA ARG A 272 -18.08 -23.22 -14.90
C ARG A 272 -19.01 -22.10 -14.46
N GLN A 273 -20.17 -22.44 -13.89
CA GLN A 273 -21.05 -21.44 -13.28
C GLN A 273 -20.36 -20.74 -12.12
N PHE A 274 -19.70 -21.49 -11.24
CA PHE A 274 -18.95 -20.95 -10.10
C PHE A 274 -17.78 -20.07 -10.55
N GLU A 275 -16.96 -20.51 -11.51
CA GLU A 275 -15.86 -19.72 -12.08
C GLU A 275 -16.34 -18.39 -12.69
N ALA A 276 -17.47 -18.42 -13.39
CA ALA A 276 -18.07 -17.21 -13.97
C ALA A 276 -18.55 -16.23 -12.89
N ILE A 277 -19.21 -16.76 -11.86
CA ILE A 277 -19.69 -16.01 -10.71
C ILE A 277 -18.52 -15.36 -9.95
N LEU A 278 -17.40 -16.06 -9.77
CA LEU A 278 -16.20 -15.51 -9.12
C LEU A 278 -15.55 -14.32 -9.87
N LYS A 279 -15.79 -14.19 -11.19
CA LYS A 279 -15.29 -13.07 -12.00
C LYS A 279 -16.14 -11.79 -11.86
N MET A 280 -17.37 -11.91 -11.35
CA MET A 280 -18.31 -10.78 -11.20
C MET A 280 -17.73 -9.55 -10.47
N PRO A 281 -16.98 -9.68 -9.33
CA PRO A 281 -16.44 -8.51 -8.65
C PRO A 281 -15.52 -7.63 -9.51
N GLY A 282 -14.83 -8.21 -10.49
CA GLY A 282 -13.99 -7.46 -11.43
C GLY A 282 -14.79 -6.52 -12.33
N LEU A 283 -16.06 -6.85 -12.58
CA LEU A 283 -17.00 -6.00 -13.31
C LEU A 283 -17.38 -4.76 -12.49
N PHE A 284 -17.70 -4.92 -11.19
CA PHE A 284 -18.12 -3.81 -10.32
C PHE A 284 -16.98 -2.86 -9.94
N LYS A 285 -15.72 -3.29 -10.02
CA LYS A 285 -14.55 -2.48 -9.62
C LYS A 285 -14.09 -1.48 -10.69
N LYS A 286 -14.42 -1.68 -11.97
CA LYS A 286 -13.96 -0.81 -13.05
C LYS A 286 -14.74 0.49 -13.06
N GLU A 287 -14.05 1.63 -12.94
CA GLU A 287 -14.65 2.97 -12.95
C GLU A 287 -15.41 3.29 -14.24
N THR A 288 -15.07 2.61 -15.34
CA THR A 288 -15.71 2.75 -16.66
C THR A 288 -16.99 1.92 -16.84
N THR A 289 -17.42 1.17 -15.84
CA THR A 289 -18.59 0.28 -15.94
C THR A 289 -19.90 1.07 -15.89
N SER A 290 -20.79 0.86 -16.87
CA SER A 290 -22.08 1.55 -16.91
C SER A 290 -23.04 1.06 -15.82
N THR A 291 -23.90 1.95 -15.33
CA THR A 291 -24.96 1.63 -14.34
C THR A 291 -25.95 0.57 -14.84
N THR A 292 -26.19 0.52 -16.16
CA THR A 292 -27.00 -0.50 -16.82
C THR A 292 -26.40 -1.90 -16.70
N LEU A 293 -25.08 -2.01 -16.86
CA LEU A 293 -24.37 -3.28 -16.75
C LEU A 293 -24.31 -3.79 -15.31
N ILE A 294 -24.17 -2.87 -14.35
CA ILE A 294 -24.27 -3.16 -12.92
C ILE A 294 -25.66 -3.70 -12.57
N SER A 295 -26.74 -3.05 -13.05
CA SER A 295 -28.12 -3.49 -12.83
C SER A 295 -28.38 -4.88 -13.45
N ALA A 296 -27.89 -5.14 -14.67
CA ALA A 296 -28.00 -6.45 -15.32
C ALA A 296 -27.25 -7.55 -14.55
N ALA A 297 -26.04 -7.25 -14.06
CA ALA A 297 -25.27 -8.15 -13.22
C ALA A 297 -25.99 -8.48 -11.91
N LEU A 298 -26.62 -7.49 -11.28
CA LEU A 298 -27.37 -7.68 -10.04
C LEU A 298 -28.65 -8.49 -10.24
N MET A 299 -29.41 -8.22 -11.31
CA MET A 299 -30.53 -9.06 -11.71
C MET A 299 -30.10 -10.51 -11.88
N LYS A 300 -28.94 -10.75 -12.51
CA LYS A 300 -28.43 -12.10 -12.71
C LYS A 300 -28.01 -12.78 -11.40
N LEU A 301 -27.40 -12.03 -10.48
CA LEU A 301 -27.07 -12.55 -9.14
C LEU A 301 -28.34 -12.87 -8.34
N ALA A 302 -29.37 -12.03 -8.41
CA ALA A 302 -30.62 -12.22 -7.70
C ALA A 302 -31.42 -13.42 -8.22
N THR A 303 -31.48 -13.63 -9.54
CA THR A 303 -32.09 -14.84 -10.14
C THR A 303 -31.35 -16.12 -9.71
N LEU A 304 -30.01 -16.11 -9.73
CA LEU A 304 -29.20 -17.23 -9.22
C LEU A 304 -29.43 -17.49 -7.73
N PHE A 305 -29.67 -16.45 -6.94
CA PHE A 305 -29.98 -16.56 -5.52
C PHE A 305 -31.36 -17.20 -5.29
N GLN A 306 -32.36 -16.82 -6.07
CA GLN A 306 -33.71 -17.36 -5.98
C GLN A 306 -33.74 -18.86 -6.34
N GLU A 307 -33.27 -19.22 -7.53
CA GLU A 307 -33.38 -20.56 -8.11
C GLU A 307 -32.31 -21.55 -7.61
N GLY A 308 -31.20 -21.04 -7.08
CA GLY A 308 -30.02 -21.84 -6.75
C GLY A 308 -30.13 -22.72 -5.50
N THR A 309 -29.10 -23.53 -5.26
CA THR A 309 -28.90 -24.26 -3.99
C THR A 309 -28.39 -23.33 -2.88
N ASN A 310 -28.36 -23.79 -1.63
CA ASN A 310 -27.79 -23.00 -0.52
C ASN A 310 -26.30 -22.67 -0.73
N GLU A 311 -25.56 -23.53 -1.43
CA GLU A 311 -24.18 -23.25 -1.82
C GLU A 311 -24.10 -22.08 -2.81
N MET A 312 -24.99 -22.07 -3.82
CA MET A 312 -25.09 -20.95 -4.76
C MET A 312 -25.46 -19.65 -4.06
N ARG A 313 -26.47 -19.68 -3.17
CA ARG A 313 -26.87 -18.53 -2.35
C ARG A 313 -25.71 -17.99 -1.53
N LEU A 314 -24.96 -18.86 -0.86
CA LEU A 314 -23.77 -18.47 -0.10
C LEU A 314 -22.71 -17.80 -0.98
N ASN A 315 -22.48 -18.31 -2.19
CA ASN A 315 -21.51 -17.74 -3.12
C ASN A 315 -21.96 -16.36 -3.63
N VAL A 316 -23.25 -16.19 -3.93
CA VAL A 316 -23.82 -14.89 -4.27
C VAL A 316 -23.69 -13.92 -3.09
N THR A 317 -24.02 -14.33 -1.86
CA THR A 317 -23.83 -13.49 -0.66
C THR A 317 -22.37 -13.04 -0.49
N LYS A 318 -21.40 -13.93 -0.70
CA LYS A 318 -19.96 -13.58 -0.66
C LYS A 318 -19.57 -12.56 -1.73
N ILE A 319 -20.21 -12.58 -2.89
CA ILE A 319 -19.95 -11.62 -3.96
C ILE A 319 -20.58 -10.28 -3.63
N LEU A 320 -21.84 -10.27 -3.21
CA LEU A 320 -22.52 -9.05 -2.74
C LEU A 320 -21.67 -8.34 -1.68
N ASP A 321 -21.09 -9.08 -0.73
CA ASP A 321 -20.21 -8.52 0.31
C ASP A 321 -18.96 -7.86 -0.28
N ARG A 322 -18.34 -8.47 -1.29
CA ARG A 322 -17.17 -7.90 -1.99
C ARG A 322 -17.49 -6.65 -2.81
N VAL A 323 -18.72 -6.50 -3.29
CA VAL A 323 -19.13 -5.38 -4.15
C VAL A 323 -19.99 -4.34 -3.42
N ALA A 324 -20.22 -4.50 -2.12
CA ALA A 324 -21.15 -3.71 -1.32
C ALA A 324 -21.01 -2.18 -1.50
N ASN A 325 -19.78 -1.66 -1.51
CA ASN A 325 -19.50 -0.23 -1.69
C ASN A 325 -19.94 0.31 -3.07
N GLN A 326 -19.90 -0.53 -4.11
CA GLN A 326 -20.31 -0.13 -5.46
C GLN A 326 -21.82 -0.22 -5.64
N LEU A 327 -22.51 -1.09 -4.88
CA LEU A 327 -23.97 -1.17 -4.87
C LEU A 327 -24.61 0.14 -4.40
N GLN A 328 -23.97 0.86 -3.48
CA GLN A 328 -24.46 2.16 -2.98
C GLN A 328 -24.61 3.21 -4.09
N LYS A 329 -23.88 3.08 -5.20
CA LYS A 329 -23.92 4.01 -6.34
C LYS A 329 -24.97 3.65 -7.38
N SER A 330 -25.60 2.48 -7.27
CA SER A 330 -26.57 2.00 -8.26
C SER A 330 -27.99 2.46 -7.92
N SER A 331 -28.67 3.07 -8.89
CA SER A 331 -29.98 3.72 -8.70
C SER A 331 -31.20 2.80 -8.92
N MET A 332 -31.01 1.52 -9.28
CA MET A 332 -32.09 0.60 -9.67
C MET A 332 -31.91 -0.77 -9.02
N LEU A 333 -32.58 -1.02 -7.89
CA LEU A 333 -32.41 -2.25 -7.09
C LEU A 333 -33.71 -2.99 -6.74
N ASP A 334 -34.89 -2.42 -6.98
CA ASP A 334 -36.17 -2.97 -6.49
C ASP A 334 -36.47 -4.39 -7.00
N ASP A 335 -36.31 -4.64 -8.31
CA ASP A 335 -36.60 -5.95 -8.90
C ASP A 335 -35.61 -7.05 -8.45
N PRO A 336 -34.27 -6.82 -8.43
CA PRO A 336 -33.34 -7.77 -7.83
C PRO A 336 -33.67 -8.09 -6.37
N ILE A 337 -34.07 -7.09 -5.59
CA ILE A 337 -34.40 -7.26 -4.16
C ILE A 337 -35.62 -8.16 -3.98
N LYS A 338 -36.69 -7.98 -4.77
CA LYS A 338 -37.90 -8.85 -4.71
C LYS A 338 -37.58 -10.32 -4.95
N LEU A 339 -36.67 -10.62 -5.87
CA LEU A 339 -36.24 -12.01 -6.12
C LEU A 339 -35.54 -12.61 -4.90
N ILE A 340 -34.69 -11.82 -4.23
CA ILE A 340 -34.04 -12.24 -2.98
C ILE A 340 -35.09 -12.45 -1.87
N TYR A 341 -36.08 -11.56 -1.74
CA TYR A 341 -37.16 -11.71 -0.74
C TYR A 341 -37.97 -12.98 -0.88
N SER A 342 -38.22 -13.44 -2.12
CA SER A 342 -39.01 -14.66 -2.34
C SER A 342 -38.45 -15.90 -1.62
N VAL A 343 -37.15 -15.93 -1.32
CA VAL A 343 -36.48 -17.03 -0.59
C VAL A 343 -36.76 -16.98 0.92
N MET A 344 -37.15 -15.83 1.47
CA MET A 344 -37.46 -15.65 2.89
C MET A 344 -38.66 -16.50 3.35
N HIS A 345 -39.58 -16.83 2.44
CA HIS A 345 -40.73 -17.68 2.73
C HIS A 345 -40.44 -19.19 2.61
N SER A 346 -39.17 -19.57 2.43
CA SER A 346 -38.79 -20.98 2.38
C SER A 346 -38.89 -21.64 3.76
N ASN A 347 -39.20 -22.95 3.77
CA ASN A 347 -39.19 -23.75 4.99
C ASN A 347 -37.77 -24.07 5.50
N ASP A 348 -36.74 -23.79 4.69
CA ASP A 348 -35.34 -24.06 5.00
C ASP A 348 -34.71 -22.89 5.77
N CYS A 349 -34.34 -23.13 7.04
CA CYS A 349 -33.74 -22.11 7.90
C CYS A 349 -32.40 -21.59 7.37
N ILE A 350 -31.62 -22.40 6.64
CA ILE A 350 -30.34 -21.96 6.03
C ILE A 350 -30.62 -20.98 4.89
N ALA A 351 -31.62 -21.26 4.06
CA ALA A 351 -32.02 -20.37 2.97
C ALA A 351 -32.52 -19.02 3.51
N ARG A 352 -33.37 -19.03 4.55
CA ARG A 352 -33.81 -17.80 5.25
C ARG A 352 -32.63 -17.04 5.88
N ALA A 353 -31.72 -17.73 6.56
CA ALA A 353 -30.52 -17.14 7.14
C ALA A 353 -29.60 -16.50 6.08
N LEU A 354 -29.39 -17.14 4.94
CA LEU A 354 -28.62 -16.57 3.83
C LEU A 354 -29.31 -15.35 3.22
N THR A 355 -30.64 -15.35 3.18
CA THR A 355 -31.45 -14.20 2.73
C THR A 355 -31.25 -13.02 3.67
N LEU A 356 -31.35 -13.21 4.99
CA LEU A 356 -31.06 -12.17 5.99
C LEU A 356 -29.64 -11.61 5.86
N ARG A 357 -28.64 -12.47 5.58
CA ARG A 357 -27.26 -12.03 5.35
C ARG A 357 -27.11 -11.22 4.05
N ALA A 358 -27.81 -11.58 2.99
CA ALA A 358 -27.83 -10.81 1.74
C ALA A 358 -28.46 -9.43 1.96
N LEU A 359 -29.60 -9.35 2.66
CA LEU A 359 -30.24 -8.08 3.03
C LEU A 359 -29.32 -7.22 3.90
N ALA A 360 -28.61 -7.83 4.87
CA ALA A 360 -27.66 -7.14 5.74
C ALA A 360 -26.53 -6.43 4.99
N ILE A 361 -26.05 -7.02 3.88
CA ILE A 361 -25.02 -6.41 3.02
C ILE A 361 -25.56 -5.16 2.32
N MET A 362 -26.85 -5.18 1.99
CA MET A 362 -27.56 -4.09 1.30
C MET A 362 -28.25 -3.11 2.27
N ALA A 363 -27.96 -3.16 3.57
CA ALA A 363 -28.67 -2.38 4.60
C ALA A 363 -28.67 -0.85 4.35
N HIS A 364 -27.63 -0.30 3.74
CA HIS A 364 -27.59 1.13 3.38
C HIS A 364 -28.61 1.52 2.30
N ILE A 365 -28.90 0.60 1.38
CA ILE A 365 -29.89 0.79 0.32
C ILE A 365 -31.30 0.54 0.89
N LEU A 366 -31.43 -0.51 1.69
CA LEU A 366 -32.69 -1.01 2.24
C LEU A 366 -33.08 -0.30 3.56
N ALA A 367 -32.46 0.83 3.89
CA ALA A 367 -32.57 1.44 5.21
C ALA A 367 -34.02 1.78 5.61
N ASP A 368 -34.89 2.11 4.66
CA ASP A 368 -36.30 2.43 4.92
C ASP A 368 -37.28 1.36 4.42
N ASP A 369 -36.78 0.18 4.06
CA ASP A 369 -37.61 -0.91 3.57
C ASP A 369 -38.33 -1.63 4.73
N VAL A 370 -39.65 -1.46 4.76
CA VAL A 370 -40.53 -2.01 5.79
C VAL A 370 -40.52 -3.54 5.80
N GLU A 371 -40.36 -4.18 4.64
CA GLU A 371 -40.36 -5.64 4.51
C GLU A 371 -39.09 -6.25 5.11
N ALA A 372 -37.91 -5.69 4.81
CA ALA A 372 -36.65 -6.04 5.47
C ALA A 372 -36.77 -5.92 7.00
N HIS A 373 -37.31 -4.79 7.48
CA HIS A 373 -37.47 -4.52 8.90
C HIS A 373 -38.34 -5.57 9.59
N LEU A 374 -39.46 -5.93 8.97
CA LEU A 374 -40.38 -6.95 9.51
C LEU A 374 -39.71 -8.33 9.56
N HIS A 375 -39.05 -8.75 8.49
CA HIS A 375 -38.41 -10.07 8.45
C HIS A 375 -37.27 -10.21 9.44
N ILE A 376 -36.43 -9.19 9.60
CA ILE A 376 -35.36 -9.20 10.62
C ILE A 376 -35.98 -9.29 12.02
N ARG A 377 -37.06 -8.55 12.29
CA ARG A 377 -37.75 -8.58 13.58
C ARG A 377 -38.34 -9.95 13.89
N LEU A 378 -39.01 -10.60 12.93
CA LEU A 378 -39.61 -11.92 13.09
C LEU A 378 -38.55 -13.02 13.24
N ALA A 379 -37.45 -12.94 12.51
CA ALA A 379 -36.39 -13.95 12.56
C ALA A 379 -35.65 -14.00 13.92
N LEU A 380 -35.74 -12.95 14.74
CA LEU A 380 -35.24 -12.97 16.12
C LEU A 380 -36.06 -13.89 17.05
N ASP A 381 -37.31 -14.22 16.69
CA ASP A 381 -38.18 -15.15 17.41
C ASP A 381 -38.08 -16.58 16.87
N SER A 382 -37.15 -16.85 15.94
CA SER A 382 -36.98 -18.19 15.37
C SER A 382 -36.52 -19.19 16.43
N ASN A 383 -36.88 -20.46 16.24
CA ASN A 383 -36.36 -21.57 17.05
C ASN A 383 -34.98 -22.06 16.55
N ASP A 384 -34.57 -21.64 15.35
CA ASP A 384 -33.32 -22.05 14.72
C ASP A 384 -32.19 -21.07 15.02
N GLU A 385 -31.16 -21.54 15.73
CA GLU A 385 -30.05 -20.70 16.19
C GLU A 385 -29.27 -20.03 15.02
N ILE A 386 -29.18 -20.71 13.86
CA ILE A 386 -28.52 -20.18 12.64
C ILE A 386 -29.28 -18.97 12.09
N GLU A 387 -30.62 -19.02 12.12
CA GLU A 387 -31.48 -17.94 11.64
C GLU A 387 -31.44 -16.75 12.59
N ILE A 388 -31.50 -16.99 13.91
CA ILE A 388 -31.33 -15.94 14.93
C ILE A 388 -29.98 -15.23 14.75
N LEU A 389 -28.89 -15.99 14.58
CA LEU A 389 -27.56 -15.41 14.37
C LEU A 389 -27.49 -14.55 13.09
N ALA A 390 -28.16 -14.98 12.01
CA ALA A 390 -28.25 -14.19 10.79
C ALA A 390 -29.11 -12.92 11.00
N ALA A 391 -30.20 -13.01 11.75
CA ALA A 391 -31.05 -11.89 12.11
C ALA A 391 -30.30 -10.87 12.96
N VAL A 392 -29.52 -11.31 13.96
CA VAL A 392 -28.64 -10.44 14.76
C VAL A 392 -27.62 -9.72 13.89
N LYS A 393 -26.97 -10.44 12.97
CA LYS A 393 -26.01 -9.83 12.02
C LYS A 393 -26.68 -8.81 11.10
N ALA A 394 -27.91 -9.09 10.66
CA ALA A 394 -28.70 -8.15 9.87
C ALA A 394 -29.09 -6.92 10.71
N ALA A 395 -29.64 -7.11 11.91
CA ALA A 395 -29.97 -6.03 12.83
C ALA A 395 -28.76 -5.13 13.11
N LYS A 396 -27.57 -5.72 13.33
CA LYS A 396 -26.31 -4.96 13.52
C LYS A 396 -25.99 -4.02 12.34
N LYS A 397 -26.35 -4.40 11.12
CA LYS A 397 -26.14 -3.60 9.90
C LYS A 397 -27.25 -2.58 9.65
N PHE A 398 -28.50 -2.91 9.98
CA PHE A 398 -29.65 -2.01 9.77
C PHE A 398 -29.80 -0.94 10.86
N ILE A 399 -29.48 -1.25 12.12
CA ILE A 399 -29.62 -0.30 13.25
C ILE A 399 -28.89 1.03 12.99
N PRO A 400 -27.63 1.07 12.50
CA PRO A 400 -26.94 2.33 12.15
C PRO A 400 -27.46 3.03 10.88
N CYS A 401 -28.23 2.35 10.04
CA CYS A 401 -28.71 2.89 8.76
C CYS A 401 -30.09 3.53 8.91
N SER A 402 -30.91 3.06 9.86
CA SER A 402 -32.33 3.38 9.92
C SER A 402 -32.80 3.72 11.33
N LYS A 403 -33.21 4.98 11.52
CA LYS A 403 -33.77 5.47 12.79
C LYS A 403 -35.08 4.76 13.15
N THR A 404 -35.97 4.56 12.18
CA THR A 404 -37.29 3.94 12.38
C THR A 404 -37.13 2.48 12.80
N PHE A 405 -36.23 1.75 12.15
CA PHE A 405 -35.88 0.39 12.53
C PHE A 405 -35.25 0.33 13.92
N ALA A 406 -34.27 1.18 14.23
CA ALA A 406 -33.61 1.22 15.53
C ALA A 406 -34.61 1.43 16.69
N MET A 407 -35.57 2.34 16.53
CA MET A 407 -36.64 2.55 17.51
C MET A 407 -37.52 1.30 17.67
N SER A 408 -38.01 0.74 16.56
CA SER A 408 -38.88 -0.43 16.58
C SER A 408 -38.19 -1.65 17.20
N ILE A 409 -36.97 -1.97 16.75
CA ILE A 409 -36.23 -3.15 17.18
C ILE A 409 -35.77 -3.04 18.64
N SER A 410 -35.45 -1.84 19.13
CA SER A 410 -35.01 -1.63 20.52
C SER A 410 -36.01 -2.19 21.54
N THR A 411 -37.31 -1.95 21.32
CA THR A 411 -38.37 -2.47 22.19
C THR A 411 -38.42 -4.00 22.22
N LYS A 412 -38.18 -4.64 21.07
CA LYS A 412 -38.13 -6.10 20.94
C LYS A 412 -36.89 -6.66 21.62
N LEU A 413 -35.73 -6.03 21.44
CA LEU A 413 -34.48 -6.45 22.07
C LEU A 413 -34.56 -6.40 23.60
N VAL A 414 -35.14 -5.32 24.15
CA VAL A 414 -35.40 -5.21 25.61
C VAL A 414 -36.24 -6.41 26.08
N SER A 415 -37.37 -6.68 25.41
CA SER A 415 -38.26 -7.79 25.80
C SER A 415 -37.57 -9.16 25.76
N LEU A 416 -36.73 -9.42 24.76
CA LEU A 416 -36.01 -10.70 24.64
C LEU A 416 -34.90 -10.86 25.69
N ILE A 417 -34.25 -9.75 26.09
CA ILE A 417 -33.17 -9.78 27.09
C ILE A 417 -33.74 -9.94 28.50
N GLU A 418 -34.86 -9.28 28.81
CA GLU A 418 -35.55 -9.38 30.10
C GLU A 418 -36.28 -10.72 30.28
N ASP A 419 -36.68 -11.37 29.18
CA ASP A 419 -37.28 -12.70 29.24
C ASP A 419 -36.32 -13.73 29.84
N LEU A 420 -36.78 -14.43 30.87
CA LEU A 420 -36.04 -15.47 31.59
C LEU A 420 -35.88 -16.74 30.75
N THR A 421 -36.73 -16.95 29.75
CA THR A 421 -36.68 -18.13 28.88
C THR A 421 -35.60 -18.04 27.81
N THR A 422 -35.13 -16.83 27.48
CA THR A 422 -34.09 -16.62 26.48
C THR A 422 -32.74 -17.17 26.96
N PRO A 423 -32.10 -18.09 26.22
CA PRO A 423 -30.77 -18.61 26.54
C PRO A 423 -29.71 -17.52 26.69
N LEU A 424 -28.77 -17.71 27.61
CA LEU A 424 -27.65 -16.79 27.85
C LEU A 424 -26.81 -16.54 26.58
N THR A 425 -26.64 -17.57 25.74
CA THR A 425 -25.95 -17.46 24.45
C THR A 425 -26.62 -16.45 23.54
N ILE A 426 -27.94 -16.44 23.45
CA ILE A 426 -28.69 -15.48 22.64
C ILE A 426 -28.60 -14.08 23.25
N LYS A 427 -28.75 -13.94 24.58
CA LYS A 427 -28.58 -12.65 25.26
C LYS A 427 -27.20 -12.04 24.96
N SER A 428 -26.15 -12.87 24.92
CA SER A 428 -24.79 -12.45 24.58
C SER A 428 -24.66 -11.84 23.18
N TRP A 429 -25.52 -12.25 22.23
CA TRP A 429 -25.56 -11.74 20.87
C TRP A 429 -26.43 -10.48 20.72
N LEU A 430 -27.49 -10.36 21.53
CA LEU A 430 -28.43 -9.24 21.47
C LEU A 430 -27.88 -7.98 22.14
N ILE A 431 -27.23 -8.11 23.30
CA ILE A 431 -26.73 -6.97 24.08
C ILE A 431 -25.80 -6.05 23.25
N PRO A 432 -24.81 -6.57 22.50
CA PRO A 432 -23.94 -5.71 21.69
C PRO A 432 -24.66 -4.88 20.63
N LEU A 433 -25.91 -5.21 20.23
CA LEU A 433 -26.64 -4.41 19.24
C LEU A 433 -26.95 -3.00 19.74
N PHE A 434 -27.05 -2.80 21.06
CA PHE A 434 -27.27 -1.47 21.65
C PHE A 434 -26.13 -0.50 21.36
N GLU A 435 -24.90 -0.96 21.09
CA GLU A 435 -23.77 -0.08 20.75
C GLU A 435 -23.99 0.73 19.47
N HIS A 436 -24.96 0.34 18.64
CA HIS A 436 -25.28 0.97 17.36
C HIS A 436 -26.48 1.92 17.43
N MET A 437 -27.15 2.01 18.57
CA MET A 437 -28.38 2.81 18.73
C MET A 437 -28.06 4.29 19.00
N THR A 438 -27.52 4.99 18.00
CA THR A 438 -27.00 6.36 18.15
C THR A 438 -27.82 7.44 17.46
N HIS A 439 -28.92 7.09 16.78
CA HIS A 439 -29.72 8.03 15.98
C HIS A 439 -30.54 9.04 16.81
N ASP A 440 -30.97 8.66 18.00
CA ASP A 440 -31.88 9.44 18.83
C ASP A 440 -31.51 9.27 20.30
N ALA A 441 -31.46 10.39 21.03
CA ALA A 441 -31.17 10.41 22.45
C ALA A 441 -32.09 9.50 23.26
N THR A 442 -33.37 9.42 22.88
CA THR A 442 -34.36 8.58 23.56
C THR A 442 -34.01 7.09 23.48
N VAL A 443 -33.54 6.62 22.32
CA VAL A 443 -33.16 5.21 22.11
C VAL A 443 -31.83 4.90 22.80
N SER A 444 -30.86 5.82 22.70
CA SER A 444 -29.58 5.67 23.41
C SER A 444 -29.78 5.63 24.93
N MET A 445 -30.65 6.49 25.48
CA MET A 445 -30.98 6.49 26.92
C MET A 445 -31.67 5.19 27.36
N LYS A 446 -32.61 4.67 26.57
CA LYS A 446 -33.24 3.36 26.85
C LYS A 446 -32.21 2.23 26.88
N GLY A 447 -31.32 2.17 25.89
CA GLY A 447 -30.24 1.19 25.86
C GLY A 447 -29.30 1.32 27.07
N ARG A 448 -28.96 2.55 27.44
CA ARG A 448 -28.15 2.84 28.62
C ARG A 448 -28.81 2.39 29.93
N GLN A 449 -30.09 2.69 30.13
CA GLN A 449 -30.83 2.28 31.33
C GLN A 449 -30.86 0.76 31.48
N LEU A 450 -31.13 0.04 30.39
CA LEU A 450 -31.09 -1.43 30.34
C LEU A 450 -29.69 -1.96 30.68
N LEU A 451 -28.63 -1.41 30.08
CA LEU A 451 -27.26 -1.84 30.36
C LEU A 451 -26.86 -1.60 31.83
N ILE A 452 -27.27 -0.48 32.41
CA ILE A 452 -27.05 -0.18 33.83
C ILE A 452 -27.84 -1.13 34.74
N SER A 453 -29.11 -1.41 34.42
CA SER A 453 -29.93 -2.34 35.21
C SER A 453 -29.34 -3.75 35.16
N LEU A 454 -28.85 -4.19 34.00
CA LEU A 454 -28.25 -5.51 33.87
C LEU A 454 -26.92 -5.61 34.62
N MET A 455 -26.05 -4.59 34.60
CA MET A 455 -24.82 -4.61 35.39
C MET A 455 -25.04 -4.54 36.91
N THR A 456 -26.16 -3.97 37.36
CA THR A 456 -26.49 -3.84 38.79
C THR A 456 -27.23 -5.06 39.33
N ASN A 457 -28.10 -5.67 38.52
CA ASN A 457 -28.89 -6.84 38.91
C ASN A 457 -28.18 -8.17 38.62
N ASP A 458 -27.59 -8.31 37.43
CA ASP A 458 -26.92 -9.54 36.97
C ASP A 458 -25.39 -9.36 37.03
N THR A 459 -24.82 -9.73 38.17
CA THR A 459 -23.41 -9.46 38.47
C THR A 459 -22.44 -10.53 37.94
N THR A 460 -22.83 -11.43 37.04
CA THR A 460 -21.92 -12.47 36.53
C THR A 460 -20.78 -11.87 35.68
N GLU A 461 -19.58 -12.44 35.77
CA GLU A 461 -18.41 -11.91 35.06
C GLU A 461 -18.59 -11.95 33.54
N GLU A 462 -19.19 -13.03 33.01
CA GLU A 462 -19.50 -13.18 31.58
C GLU A 462 -20.43 -12.07 31.07
N PHE A 463 -21.41 -11.67 31.89
CA PHE A 463 -22.34 -10.62 31.54
C PHE A 463 -21.67 -9.25 31.54
N LEU A 464 -20.85 -8.96 32.55
CA LEU A 464 -20.08 -7.72 32.63
C LEU A 464 -19.10 -7.56 31.46
N GLN A 465 -18.47 -8.65 31.00
CA GLN A 465 -17.59 -8.66 29.82
C GLN A 465 -18.29 -8.20 28.53
N ILE A 466 -19.62 -8.28 28.46
CA ILE A 466 -20.42 -7.86 27.31
C ILE A 466 -21.05 -6.49 27.56
N ALA A 467 -21.65 -6.27 28.74
CA ALA A 467 -22.38 -5.06 29.06
C ALA A 467 -21.47 -3.83 29.20
N VAL A 468 -20.33 -3.95 29.90
CA VAL A 468 -19.41 -2.81 30.12
C VAL A 468 -18.87 -2.27 28.79
N PRO A 469 -18.32 -3.10 27.87
CA PRO A 469 -17.85 -2.59 26.58
C PRO A 469 -18.98 -2.09 25.68
N THR A 470 -20.20 -2.64 25.80
CA THR A 470 -21.36 -2.17 25.02
C THR A 470 -21.78 -0.77 25.49
N LEU A 471 -21.81 -0.53 26.82
CA LEU A 471 -22.14 0.77 27.38
C LEU A 471 -21.10 1.84 27.03
N ASP A 472 -19.81 1.49 27.12
CA ASP A 472 -18.71 2.35 26.66
C ASP A 472 -18.88 2.73 25.18
N ARG A 473 -19.01 1.73 24.29
CA ARG A 473 -19.14 1.99 22.85
C ARG A 473 -20.42 2.77 22.50
N LEU A 474 -21.52 2.56 23.22
CA LEU A 474 -22.73 3.37 23.07
C LEU A 474 -22.46 4.83 23.47
N ALA A 475 -21.83 5.08 24.62
CA ALA A 475 -21.51 6.43 25.09
C ALA A 475 -20.56 7.16 24.12
N VAL A 476 -19.50 6.48 23.66
CA VAL A 476 -18.52 7.05 22.71
C VAL A 476 -19.15 7.35 21.35
N LYS A 477 -19.98 6.45 20.80
CA LYS A 477 -20.57 6.66 19.47
C LYS A 477 -21.75 7.65 19.49
N SER A 478 -22.57 7.65 20.55
CA SER A 478 -23.70 8.59 20.66
C SER A 478 -23.28 9.99 21.10
N HIS A 479 -22.15 10.13 21.80
CA HIS A 479 -21.72 11.36 22.49
C HIS A 479 -22.71 11.89 23.54
N ILE A 480 -23.65 11.04 23.98
CA ILE A 480 -24.70 11.41 24.94
C ILE A 480 -24.33 10.88 26.34
N GLU A 481 -24.51 11.72 27.36
CA GLU A 481 -24.31 11.36 28.77
C GLU A 481 -22.92 10.76 29.09
N ILE A 482 -21.87 11.20 28.38
CA ILE A 482 -20.48 10.77 28.64
C ILE A 482 -20.13 10.98 30.14
N GLY A 483 -20.46 12.15 30.70
CA GLY A 483 -20.16 12.47 32.10
C GLY A 483 -20.86 11.57 33.11
N GLU A 484 -22.13 11.26 32.89
CA GLU A 484 -22.86 10.33 33.74
C GLU A 484 -22.35 8.89 33.59
N THR A 485 -21.81 8.52 32.42
CA THR A 485 -21.15 7.23 32.20
C THR A 485 -19.86 7.14 33.00
N VAL A 486 -19.03 8.19 32.99
CA VAL A 486 -17.81 8.27 33.78
C VAL A 486 -18.13 8.18 35.27
N LYS A 487 -19.09 8.98 35.78
CA LYS A 487 -19.52 8.92 37.19
C LYS A 487 -20.00 7.54 37.60
N PHE A 488 -20.82 6.90 36.75
CA PHE A 488 -21.29 5.54 37.00
C PHE A 488 -20.13 4.55 37.08
N PHE A 489 -19.23 4.55 36.09
CA PHE A 489 -18.10 3.61 36.08
C PHE A 489 -17.13 3.82 37.25
N LEU A 490 -16.86 5.06 37.67
CA LEU A 490 -16.03 5.32 38.85
C LEU A 490 -16.70 4.86 40.15
N LYS A 491 -18.01 5.07 40.29
CA LYS A 491 -18.78 4.55 41.44
C LYS A 491 -18.78 3.02 41.44
N PHE A 492 -19.00 2.40 40.28
CA PHE A 492 -19.02 0.95 40.11
C PHE A 492 -17.63 0.34 40.37
N LEU A 493 -16.55 1.00 39.93
CA LEU A 493 -15.17 0.60 40.19
C LEU A 493 -14.85 0.52 41.69
N LYS A 494 -15.35 1.48 42.49
CA LYS A 494 -15.17 1.49 43.96
C LYS A 494 -15.95 0.35 44.65
N LEU A 495 -17.10 -0.06 44.11
CA LEU A 495 -17.98 -1.07 44.71
C LEU A 495 -17.64 -2.50 44.29
N GLU A 496 -17.12 -2.71 43.09
CA GLU A 496 -16.88 -4.03 42.51
C GLU A 496 -15.70 -4.73 43.21
N PRO A 497 -15.88 -5.90 43.86
CA PRO A 497 -14.79 -6.58 44.56
C PRO A 497 -13.83 -7.34 43.64
N ARG A 498 -14.27 -7.78 42.46
CA ARG A 498 -13.46 -8.65 41.59
C ARG A 498 -12.46 -7.86 40.76
N GLN A 499 -11.19 -8.28 40.84
CA GLN A 499 -10.08 -7.62 40.17
C GLN A 499 -10.23 -7.61 38.63
N ASN A 500 -10.66 -8.70 38.01
CA ASN A 500 -10.87 -8.77 36.56
C ASN A 500 -11.93 -7.77 36.07
N CYS A 501 -13.01 -7.59 36.84
CA CYS A 501 -14.08 -6.65 36.53
C CYS A 501 -13.57 -5.19 36.67
N ARG A 502 -12.76 -4.89 37.70
CA ARG A 502 -12.09 -3.59 37.83
C ARG A 502 -11.18 -3.28 36.63
N LYS A 503 -10.37 -4.26 36.20
CA LYS A 503 -9.52 -4.15 35.01
C LYS A 503 -10.33 -3.89 33.75
N LEU A 504 -11.46 -4.59 33.60
CA LEU A 504 -12.39 -4.40 32.49
C LEU A 504 -12.95 -2.97 32.47
N ILE A 505 -13.41 -2.44 33.60
CA ILE A 505 -13.94 -1.07 33.70
C ILE A 505 -12.86 -0.05 33.32
N LEU A 506 -11.66 -0.15 33.90
CA LEU A 506 -10.55 0.76 33.61
C LEU A 506 -10.15 0.75 32.14
N ARG A 507 -10.07 -0.44 31.52
CA ARG A 507 -9.77 -0.57 30.09
C ARG A 507 -10.79 0.16 29.21
N ASN A 508 -12.07 0.11 29.58
CA ASN A 508 -13.15 0.79 28.83
C ASN A 508 -13.31 2.27 29.22
N LEU A 509 -12.63 2.77 30.26
CA LEU A 509 -12.58 4.21 30.54
C LEU A 509 -11.60 4.96 29.62
N VAL A 510 -10.58 4.29 29.07
CA VAL A 510 -9.60 4.90 28.16
C VAL A 510 -10.26 5.48 26.89
N PRO A 511 -11.12 4.75 26.15
CA PRO A 511 -11.83 5.32 24.99
C PRO A 511 -12.74 6.50 25.36
N ILE A 512 -13.42 6.44 26.50
CA ILE A 512 -14.28 7.51 27.01
C ILE A 512 -13.47 8.77 27.30
N ALA A 513 -12.31 8.63 27.94
CA ALA A 513 -11.39 9.73 28.21
C ALA A 513 -10.89 10.41 26.94
N ARG A 514 -10.65 9.63 25.85
CA ARG A 514 -10.26 10.19 24.54
C ARG A 514 -11.41 10.94 23.86
N CYS A 515 -12.64 10.47 24.03
CA CYS A 515 -13.83 11.04 23.37
C CYS A 515 -14.35 12.31 24.07
N GLY A 516 -14.40 12.31 25.40
CA GLY A 516 -14.96 13.41 26.19
C GLY A 516 -14.04 13.91 27.30
N PRO A 517 -12.83 14.39 26.99
CA PRO A 517 -11.82 14.80 27.97
C PRO A 517 -12.26 16.00 28.84
N ILE A 518 -13.07 16.91 28.29
CA ILE A 518 -13.60 18.11 28.97
C ILE A 518 -14.62 17.75 30.06
N VAL A 519 -15.25 16.57 29.95
CA VAL A 519 -16.35 16.18 30.84
C VAL A 519 -15.84 15.64 32.20
N TRP A 520 -14.53 15.38 32.29
CA TRP A 520 -13.91 14.92 33.52
C TRP A 520 -13.70 16.08 34.49
N LEU A 521 -14.25 15.94 35.70
CA LEU A 521 -14.10 16.92 36.77
C LEU A 521 -12.79 16.65 37.53
N ASP A 522 -12.19 17.68 38.11
CA ASP A 522 -11.00 17.57 38.95
C ASP A 522 -11.17 16.59 40.12
N SER A 523 -12.37 16.53 40.70
CA SER A 523 -12.68 15.55 41.75
C SER A 523 -12.66 14.10 41.25
N THR A 524 -13.09 13.87 40.01
CA THR A 524 -13.13 12.53 39.41
C THR A 524 -11.77 12.04 38.96
N THR A 525 -10.90 12.94 38.51
CA THR A 525 -9.51 12.63 38.17
C THR A 525 -8.70 12.35 39.45
N GLU A 526 -8.91 13.13 40.51
CA GLU A 526 -8.28 12.91 41.81
C GLU A 526 -8.68 11.58 42.45
N ASP A 527 -9.98 11.24 42.41
CA ASP A 527 -10.49 9.95 42.85
C ASP A 527 -9.80 8.77 42.14
N LEU A 528 -9.54 8.91 40.83
CA LEU A 528 -8.90 7.89 40.01
C LEU A 528 -7.41 7.75 40.36
N ILE A 529 -6.70 8.86 40.56
CA ILE A 529 -5.29 8.87 40.96
C ILE A 529 -5.15 8.28 42.37
N ALA A 530 -6.00 8.66 43.31
CA ALA A 530 -6.03 8.10 44.65
C ALA A 530 -6.30 6.58 44.64
N PHE A 531 -7.22 6.13 43.78
CA PHE A 531 -7.47 4.70 43.59
C PHE A 531 -6.22 3.95 43.07
N ALA A 532 -5.50 4.52 42.10
CA ALA A 532 -4.26 3.91 41.59
C ALA A 532 -3.16 3.86 42.65
N ASN A 533 -2.97 4.94 43.41
CA ASN A 533 -1.95 5.02 44.47
C ASN A 533 -2.19 4.03 45.62
N ASN A 534 -3.45 3.63 45.85
CA ASN A 534 -3.82 2.64 46.87
C ASN A 534 -3.91 1.20 46.34
N SER A 535 -3.79 1.00 45.03
CA SER A 535 -3.81 -0.33 44.40
C SER A 535 -2.40 -0.91 44.38
N ASP A 536 -2.25 -2.20 44.67
CA ASP A 536 -0.98 -2.95 44.51
C ASP A 536 -0.77 -3.52 43.11
N ASP A 537 -1.79 -3.45 42.25
CA ASP A 537 -1.75 -4.03 40.89
C ASP A 537 -1.20 -3.03 39.85
N ASP A 538 -0.06 -3.38 39.24
CA ASP A 538 0.60 -2.58 38.21
C ASP A 538 -0.28 -2.39 36.96
N TYR A 539 -1.13 -3.36 36.61
CA TYR A 539 -2.04 -3.20 35.47
C TYR A 539 -3.09 -2.12 35.75
N VAL A 540 -3.62 -2.06 36.97
CA VAL A 540 -4.60 -1.03 37.37
C VAL A 540 -3.97 0.35 37.25
N ARG A 541 -2.77 0.51 37.81
CA ARG A 541 -2.03 1.75 37.77
C ARG A 541 -1.66 2.16 36.33
N LEU A 542 -1.26 1.20 35.48
CA LEU A 542 -1.00 1.42 34.06
C LEU A 542 -2.24 1.95 33.32
N GLN A 543 -3.40 1.32 33.51
CA GLN A 543 -4.63 1.78 32.86
C GLN A 543 -5.00 3.20 33.30
N VAL A 544 -4.79 3.54 34.57
CA VAL A 544 -5.00 4.91 35.06
C VAL A 544 -4.06 5.91 34.39
N LEU A 545 -2.78 5.58 34.20
CA LEU A 545 -1.86 6.43 33.43
C LEU A 545 -2.32 6.60 31.97
N CYS A 546 -2.83 5.54 31.32
CA CYS A 546 -3.39 5.65 29.97
C CYS A 546 -4.64 6.55 29.91
N ILE A 547 -5.49 6.52 30.95
CA ILE A 547 -6.64 7.42 31.07
C ILE A 547 -6.14 8.87 31.20
N ILE A 548 -5.18 9.12 32.10
CA ILE A 548 -4.61 10.46 32.32
C ILE A 548 -3.98 11.02 31.05
N GLU A 549 -3.18 10.21 30.34
CA GLU A 549 -2.60 10.63 29.06
C GLU A 549 -3.67 10.98 28.02
N ALA A 550 -4.75 10.19 27.93
CA ALA A 550 -5.88 10.47 27.06
C ALA A 550 -6.56 11.81 27.39
N LEU A 551 -6.77 12.10 28.67
CA LEU A 551 -7.36 13.38 29.12
C LEU A 551 -6.47 14.56 28.75
N ILE A 552 -5.16 14.44 28.96
CA ILE A 552 -4.18 15.51 28.67
C ILE A 552 -4.18 15.83 27.18
N ASN A 553 -4.05 14.80 26.32
CA ASN A 553 -4.04 14.94 24.86
C ASN A 553 -5.33 15.55 24.32
N GLY A 554 -6.47 15.20 24.95
CA GLY A 554 -7.80 15.70 24.59
C GLY A 554 -8.12 17.11 25.12
N GLY A 555 -7.18 17.78 25.80
CA GLY A 555 -7.41 19.11 26.36
C GLY A 555 -8.07 19.13 27.75
N GLY A 556 -8.42 17.97 28.33
CA GLY A 556 -8.97 17.84 29.68
C GLY A 556 -8.05 18.42 30.75
N TYR A 557 -8.60 19.24 31.63
CA TYR A 557 -7.83 19.97 32.64
C TYR A 557 -7.43 19.04 33.81
N ILE A 558 -6.19 19.18 34.27
CA ILE A 558 -5.72 18.56 35.52
C ILE A 558 -5.35 19.74 36.43
N SER A 559 -6.16 20.01 37.45
CA SER A 559 -5.92 21.08 38.42
C SER A 559 -4.65 20.91 39.25
N SER A 560 -4.14 22.02 39.81
CA SER A 560 -2.98 22.06 40.73
C SER A 560 -3.11 21.13 41.93
N THR A 561 -4.32 20.90 42.44
CA THR A 561 -4.57 20.07 43.62
C THR A 561 -4.22 18.60 43.41
N SER A 562 -4.27 18.11 42.17
CA SER A 562 -4.00 16.71 41.81
C SER A 562 -2.52 16.41 41.52
N THR A 563 -1.67 17.43 41.54
CA THR A 563 -0.27 17.35 41.10
C THR A 563 0.62 16.54 42.06
N SER A 564 0.33 16.55 43.36
CA SER A 564 1.11 15.82 44.36
C SER A 564 0.88 14.31 44.29
N ASN A 565 -0.38 13.89 44.21
CA ASN A 565 -0.76 12.49 44.05
C ASN A 565 -0.38 11.95 42.67
N LEU A 566 -0.42 12.79 41.63
CA LEU A 566 0.09 12.47 40.31
C LEU A 566 1.62 12.33 40.33
N LYS A 567 2.37 13.23 40.98
CA LYS A 567 3.83 13.13 41.13
C LYS A 567 4.21 11.83 41.84
N LYS A 568 3.49 11.47 42.90
CA LYS A 568 3.68 10.17 43.59
C LYS A 568 3.46 9.00 42.64
N LEU A 569 2.36 9.01 41.87
CA LEU A 569 2.05 7.94 40.92
C LEU A 569 3.11 7.82 39.82
N LEU A 570 3.59 8.94 39.28
CA LEU A 570 4.64 8.96 38.26
C LEU A 570 5.98 8.46 38.83
N GLN A 571 6.35 8.90 40.03
CA GLN A 571 7.56 8.45 40.74
C GLN A 571 7.55 6.94 41.06
N MET A 572 6.38 6.32 41.21
CA MET A 572 6.29 4.86 41.39
C MET A 572 6.68 4.06 40.14
N PHE A 573 6.71 4.69 38.96
CA PHE A 573 6.99 4.02 37.69
C PHE A 573 8.19 4.57 36.92
N THR A 574 8.97 5.48 37.52
CA THR A 574 10.18 6.01 36.89
C THR A 574 11.23 4.92 36.67
N ILE A 575 11.30 3.93 37.56
CA ILE A 575 12.17 2.76 37.46
C ILE A 575 11.30 1.53 37.75
N HIS A 576 10.82 0.86 36.70
CA HIS A 576 9.92 -0.28 36.84
C HIS A 576 10.39 -1.45 35.98
N ASN A 577 10.42 -2.66 36.55
CA ASN A 577 10.90 -3.87 35.88
C ASN A 577 10.16 -4.20 34.56
N ASN A 578 8.95 -3.67 34.40
CA ASN A 578 8.18 -3.78 33.17
C ASN A 578 8.37 -2.54 32.29
N ILE A 579 9.08 -2.72 31.18
CA ILE A 579 9.40 -1.71 30.16
C ILE A 579 8.15 -0.98 29.66
N GLN A 580 7.04 -1.68 29.42
CA GLN A 580 5.80 -1.08 28.93
C GLN A 580 5.21 -0.08 29.93
N VAL A 581 5.36 -0.36 31.22
CA VAL A 581 4.88 0.51 32.30
C VAL A 581 5.75 1.75 32.43
N ALA A 582 7.07 1.57 32.42
CA ALA A 582 8.03 2.68 32.43
C ALA A 582 7.84 3.59 31.20
N TYR A 583 7.67 3.01 30.01
CA TYR A 583 7.34 3.75 28.78
C TYR A 583 6.07 4.59 28.92
N GLN A 584 4.98 3.98 29.42
CA GLN A 584 3.71 4.69 29.59
C GLN A 584 3.83 5.84 30.59
N CYS A 585 4.61 5.66 31.67
CA CYS A 585 4.90 6.71 32.63
C CYS A 585 5.67 7.87 31.98
N CYS A 586 6.74 7.57 31.23
CA CYS A 586 7.52 8.56 30.48
C CYS A 586 6.68 9.31 29.45
N SER A 587 5.83 8.60 28.68
CA SER A 587 4.92 9.22 27.71
C SER A 587 3.95 10.19 28.40
N THR A 588 3.30 9.73 29.47
CA THR A 588 2.35 10.55 30.23
C THR A 588 3.04 11.81 30.79
N THR A 589 4.23 11.65 31.38
CA THR A 589 5.03 12.76 31.92
C THR A 589 5.40 13.77 30.83
N LEU A 590 5.85 13.30 29.66
CA LEU A 590 6.15 14.16 28.52
C LEU A 590 4.91 14.94 28.06
N ARG A 591 3.73 14.30 27.97
CA ARG A 591 2.49 14.98 27.60
C ARG A 591 2.10 16.07 28.59
N ILE A 592 2.30 15.82 29.88
CA ILE A 592 2.11 16.82 30.95
C ILE A 592 3.01 18.04 30.68
N ILE A 593 4.31 17.82 30.49
CA ILE A 593 5.29 18.89 30.23
C ILE A 593 4.91 19.70 28.99
N LEU A 594 4.59 19.04 27.87
CA LEU A 594 4.23 19.70 26.62
C LEU A 594 2.96 20.55 26.75
N LYS A 595 1.95 20.07 27.48
CA LYS A 595 0.70 20.80 27.70
C LYS A 595 0.93 22.09 28.49
N TYR A 596 1.70 22.02 29.59
CA TYR A 596 1.96 23.20 30.42
C TYR A 596 2.79 24.27 29.69
N ARG A 597 3.75 23.87 28.85
CA ARG A 597 4.50 24.83 28.03
C ARG A 597 3.63 25.57 27.01
N ASN A 598 2.66 24.89 26.39
CA ASN A 598 1.75 25.57 25.46
C ASN A 598 0.91 26.63 26.17
N ILE A 599 0.50 26.38 27.42
CA ILE A 599 -0.24 27.36 28.23
C ILE A 599 0.64 28.59 28.55
N SER A 600 1.92 28.40 28.92
CA SER A 600 2.83 29.52 29.20
C SER A 600 3.13 30.38 27.98
N ASN A 601 3.15 29.81 26.77
CA ASN A 601 3.30 30.56 25.52
C ASN A 601 2.04 31.38 25.16
N ILE A 602 0.85 30.87 25.47
CA ILE A 602 -0.43 31.53 25.19
C ILE A 602 -0.69 32.70 26.16
N SER A 603 -0.21 32.62 27.41
CA SER A 603 -0.36 33.68 28.42
C SER A 603 0.48 34.96 28.17
N SER A 604 1.06 35.12 26.98
CA SER A 604 1.58 36.42 26.53
C SER A 604 0.47 37.35 25.99
N VAL A 605 -0.76 36.85 25.82
CA VAL A 605 -1.94 37.64 25.44
C VAL A 605 -3.12 37.25 26.35
N GLU A 606 -3.43 38.14 27.31
CA GLU A 606 -4.68 38.19 28.10
C GLU A 606 -5.03 36.99 29.01
N SER A 607 -4.59 37.04 30.27
CA SER A 607 -5.45 36.96 31.48
C SER A 607 -4.61 36.76 32.75
N GLN A 608 -4.63 37.75 33.63
CA GLN A 608 -3.93 37.80 34.93
C GLN A 608 -4.50 36.87 36.02
N ASN A 609 -5.07 35.70 35.71
CA ASN A 609 -5.74 34.86 36.72
C ASN A 609 -5.35 33.37 36.74
N ASN A 610 -4.21 32.97 36.15
CA ASN A 610 -3.72 31.59 36.24
C ASN A 610 -2.36 31.50 36.96
N GLU A 611 -2.34 31.82 38.26
CA GLU A 611 -1.20 31.60 39.17
C GLU A 611 -1.05 30.11 39.60
N LEU A 612 -1.03 29.16 38.67
CA LEU A 612 -1.03 27.73 39.04
C LEU A 612 0.32 26.99 38.93
N PHE A 613 1.33 27.59 38.30
CA PHE A 613 2.72 27.09 38.27
C PHE A 613 3.73 28.25 38.12
N SER A 614 3.60 29.29 38.95
CA SER A 614 4.56 30.40 39.03
C SER A 614 5.88 30.05 39.73
N SER A 615 6.20 28.76 39.90
CA SER A 615 7.54 28.32 40.28
C SER A 615 8.13 27.49 39.14
N GLU A 616 9.06 28.08 38.39
CA GLU A 616 9.91 27.39 37.38
C GLU A 616 10.41 26.02 37.90
N ASN A 617 10.64 25.90 39.20
CA ASN A 617 11.11 24.71 39.91
C ASN A 617 10.34 23.38 39.64
N VAL A 618 9.00 23.39 39.48
CA VAL A 618 8.25 22.11 39.35
C VAL A 618 8.33 21.51 37.94
N LEU A 619 8.40 22.36 36.92
CA LEU A 619 8.58 21.91 35.54
C LEU A 619 10.00 21.37 35.36
N ASP A 620 10.99 22.07 35.90
CA ASP A 620 12.39 21.67 35.88
C ASP A 620 12.60 20.34 36.62
N ASP A 621 11.99 20.17 37.79
CA ASP A 621 11.90 18.89 38.50
C ASP A 621 11.40 17.78 37.56
N LEU A 622 10.23 17.96 36.93
CA LEU A 622 9.62 16.94 36.07
C LEU A 622 10.48 16.62 34.84
N ILE A 623 11.15 17.62 34.27
CA ILE A 623 12.07 17.44 33.15
C ILE A 623 13.29 16.61 33.59
N GLU A 624 13.88 16.91 34.75
CA GLU A 624 15.01 16.15 35.29
C GLU A 624 14.63 14.69 35.59
N HIS A 625 13.46 14.47 36.21
CA HIS A 625 12.92 13.13 36.43
C HIS A 625 12.67 12.39 35.11
N LEU A 626 12.15 13.07 34.08
CA LEU A 626 11.91 12.45 32.78
C LEU A 626 13.22 12.12 32.05
N ASN A 627 14.23 13.00 32.12
CA ASN A 627 15.54 12.76 31.51
C ASN A 627 16.18 11.49 32.10
N THR A 628 16.17 11.37 33.43
CA THR A 628 16.72 10.20 34.13
C THR A 628 15.92 8.93 33.80
N ALA A 629 14.59 8.98 33.86
CA ALA A 629 13.74 7.83 33.52
C ALA A 629 13.92 7.35 32.07
N LEU A 630 14.02 8.27 31.09
CA LEU A 630 14.26 7.92 29.69
C LEU A 630 15.66 7.33 29.45
N ALA A 631 16.68 7.81 30.15
CA ALA A 631 18.04 7.24 30.05
C ALA A 631 18.10 5.79 30.57
N VAL A 632 17.43 5.52 31.70
CA VAL A 632 17.29 4.16 32.25
C VAL A 632 16.49 3.27 31.30
N LEU A 633 15.32 3.73 30.85
CA LEU A 633 14.45 3.01 29.93
C LEU A 633 15.18 2.64 28.62
N LEU A 634 15.94 3.58 28.04
CA LEU A 634 16.74 3.31 26.84
C LEU A 634 17.72 2.16 27.07
N THR A 635 18.39 2.13 28.22
CA THR A 635 19.38 1.09 28.56
C THR A 635 18.71 -0.28 28.73
N GLU A 636 17.59 -0.35 29.45
CA GLU A 636 16.82 -1.59 29.65
C GLU A 636 16.25 -2.13 28.33
N VAL A 637 15.71 -1.25 27.48
CA VAL A 637 15.16 -1.63 26.18
C VAL A 637 16.25 -2.20 25.26
N ILE A 638 17.44 -1.59 25.24
CA ILE A 638 18.58 -2.11 24.47
C ILE A 638 18.96 -3.51 24.96
N GLN A 639 19.02 -3.74 26.28
CA GLN A 639 19.31 -5.07 26.84
C GLN A 639 18.23 -6.10 26.48
N SER A 640 16.96 -5.70 26.42
CA SER A 640 15.85 -6.59 26.06
C SER A 640 15.80 -6.98 24.57
N ASN A 641 16.56 -6.31 23.70
CA ASN A 641 16.50 -6.43 22.23
C ASN A 641 15.09 -6.20 21.63
N ASN A 642 14.20 -5.45 22.29
CA ASN A 642 12.86 -5.16 21.77
C ASN A 642 12.83 -3.94 20.84
N LEU A 643 12.82 -4.17 19.52
CA LEU A 643 12.87 -3.11 18.50
C LEU A 643 11.68 -2.15 18.54
N LYS A 644 10.49 -2.63 18.91
CA LYS A 644 9.27 -1.79 18.95
C LYS A 644 9.37 -0.78 20.08
N GLU A 645 9.68 -1.25 21.28
CA GLU A 645 9.84 -0.39 22.47
C GLU A 645 11.03 0.56 22.30
N LEU A 646 12.09 0.15 21.60
CA LEU A 646 13.22 1.03 21.28
C LEU A 646 12.77 2.20 20.42
N ARG A 647 12.06 1.92 19.33
CA ARG A 647 11.53 2.95 18.43
C ARG A 647 10.62 3.92 19.18
N ASP A 648 9.74 3.40 20.02
CA ASP A 648 8.78 4.20 20.77
C ASP A 648 9.49 5.08 21.81
N THR A 649 10.49 4.54 22.52
CA THR A 649 11.33 5.27 23.50
C THR A 649 12.15 6.37 22.84
N LEU A 650 12.82 6.07 21.72
CA LEU A 650 13.56 7.06 20.95
C LEU A 650 12.65 8.19 20.45
N SER A 651 11.41 7.88 20.07
CA SER A 651 10.43 8.92 19.71
C SER A 651 10.08 9.86 20.88
N LEU A 652 10.07 9.37 22.13
CA LEU A 652 9.86 10.22 23.31
C LEU A 652 11.07 11.14 23.55
N ILE A 653 12.28 10.60 23.43
CA ILE A 653 13.54 11.35 23.54
C ILE A 653 13.59 12.46 22.48
N GLU A 654 13.25 12.15 21.22
CA GLU A 654 13.17 13.12 20.12
C GLU A 654 12.16 14.23 20.42
N GLN A 655 10.98 13.90 20.95
CA GLN A 655 9.94 14.89 21.28
C GLN A 655 10.37 15.80 22.44
N LEU A 656 11.00 15.26 23.49
CA LEU A 656 11.51 16.05 24.61
C LEU A 656 12.64 17.00 24.16
N SER A 657 13.58 16.47 23.37
CA SER A 657 14.76 17.20 22.91
C SER A 657 14.43 18.35 21.96
N ARG A 658 13.35 18.26 21.16
CA ARG A 658 12.85 19.39 20.34
C ARG A 658 12.37 20.57 21.17
N VAL A 659 12.00 20.31 22.41
CA VAL A 659 11.40 21.29 23.30
C VAL A 659 12.47 21.83 24.26
N TYR A 660 13.34 20.97 24.79
CA TYR A 660 14.40 21.37 25.73
C TYR A 660 15.80 21.05 25.17
N ASN A 661 16.52 22.10 24.76
CA ASN A 661 17.87 21.98 24.19
C ASN A 661 18.88 21.30 25.12
N ASN A 662 18.81 21.54 26.44
CA ASN A 662 19.73 20.95 27.41
C ASN A 662 19.55 19.42 27.49
N SER A 663 18.31 18.93 27.38
CA SER A 663 18.03 17.50 27.26
C SER A 663 18.59 16.91 25.96
N ALA A 664 18.51 17.64 24.84
CA ALA A 664 19.05 17.19 23.56
C ALA A 664 20.56 16.91 23.65
N GLN A 665 21.32 17.79 24.31
CA GLN A 665 22.74 17.60 24.53
C GLN A 665 23.05 16.31 25.30
N ASN A 666 22.37 16.08 26.42
CA ASN A 666 22.57 14.89 27.25
C ASN A 666 22.25 13.60 26.48
N PHE A 667 21.16 13.57 25.70
CA PHE A 667 20.79 12.40 24.92
C PHE A 667 21.69 12.17 23.71
N ILE A 668 22.25 13.21 23.08
CA ILE A 668 23.23 13.05 22.01
C ILE A 668 24.48 12.33 22.53
N HIS A 669 25.04 12.79 23.67
CA HIS A 669 26.20 12.13 24.29
C HIS A 669 25.88 10.69 24.73
N LEU A 670 24.69 10.45 25.31
CA LEU A 670 24.25 9.09 25.67
C LEU A 670 24.09 8.19 24.44
N LEU A 671 23.57 8.71 23.33
CA LEU A 671 23.40 7.94 22.10
C LEU A 671 24.74 7.59 21.45
N PHE A 672 25.72 8.50 21.47
CA PHE A 672 27.07 8.20 20.99
C PHE A 672 27.73 7.07 21.79
N THR A 673 27.70 7.17 23.12
CA THR A 673 28.27 6.15 24.01
C THR A 673 27.56 4.80 23.89
N THR A 674 26.23 4.80 23.74
CA THR A 674 25.48 3.55 23.52
C THR A 674 25.74 2.94 22.15
N CYS A 675 25.84 3.74 21.08
CA CYS A 675 26.19 3.23 19.74
C CYS A 675 27.55 2.53 19.71
N ALA A 676 28.52 2.97 20.51
CA ALA A 676 29.84 2.33 20.60
C ALA A 676 29.81 0.94 21.25
N ASN A 677 28.79 0.65 22.06
CA ASN A 677 28.71 -0.57 22.86
C ASN A 677 27.70 -1.61 22.32
N VAL A 678 26.95 -1.29 21.26
CA VAL A 678 25.91 -2.16 20.69
C VAL A 678 26.43 -2.89 19.46
N GLU A 679 26.50 -4.22 19.54
CA GLU A 679 26.92 -5.07 18.41
C GLU A 679 25.78 -5.41 17.44
N ASN A 680 24.52 -5.36 17.90
CA ASN A 680 23.37 -5.72 17.06
C ASN A 680 23.10 -4.64 15.99
N SER A 681 23.26 -5.04 14.72
CA SER A 681 23.11 -4.14 13.56
C SER A 681 21.73 -3.48 13.40
N GLU A 682 20.64 -4.16 13.81
CA GLU A 682 19.29 -3.61 13.71
C GLU A 682 19.04 -2.54 14.77
N LEU A 683 19.45 -2.80 16.02
CA LEU A 683 19.40 -1.81 17.10
C LEU A 683 20.22 -0.57 16.75
N LEU A 684 21.43 -0.78 16.22
CA LEU A 684 22.34 0.28 15.81
C LEU A 684 21.72 1.16 14.70
N SER A 685 20.92 0.58 13.80
CA SER A 685 20.17 1.33 12.77
C SER A 685 19.15 2.30 13.38
N TYR A 686 18.38 1.86 14.39
CA TYR A 686 17.42 2.73 15.09
C TYR A 686 18.11 3.84 15.90
N LEU A 687 19.20 3.50 16.60
CA LEU A 687 19.97 4.45 17.41
C LEU A 687 20.61 5.53 16.53
N THR A 688 21.33 5.13 15.48
CA THR A 688 21.99 6.08 14.56
C THR A 688 20.99 6.95 13.81
N LYS A 689 19.82 6.42 13.43
CA LYS A 689 18.75 7.22 12.81
C LYS A 689 18.20 8.28 13.76
N SER A 690 18.05 7.95 15.04
CA SER A 690 17.56 8.90 16.06
C SER A 690 18.63 9.94 16.38
N LEU A 691 19.90 9.51 16.45
CA LEU A 691 21.04 10.39 16.58
C LEU A 691 21.11 11.42 15.44
N VAL A 692 20.92 11.00 14.18
CA VAL A 692 20.84 11.94 13.04
C VAL A 692 19.76 12.99 13.27
N ARG A 693 18.56 12.59 13.68
CA ARG A 693 17.41 13.50 13.88
C ARG A 693 17.58 14.48 15.03
N LEU A 694 18.23 14.07 16.12
CA LEU A 694 18.54 14.94 17.24
C LEU A 694 19.63 15.94 16.86
N SER A 695 20.68 15.43 16.23
CA SER A 695 21.88 16.20 15.93
C SER A 695 21.69 17.27 14.85
N THR A 696 20.74 17.14 13.91
CA THR A 696 20.57 18.11 12.80
C THR A 696 20.47 19.57 13.23
N ASN A 697 19.89 19.82 14.41
CA ASN A 697 19.66 21.17 14.93
C ASN A 697 20.78 21.64 15.88
N HIS A 698 21.75 20.80 16.21
CA HIS A 698 22.79 21.04 17.22
C HIS A 698 24.20 20.82 16.65
N LYS A 699 24.57 21.57 15.59
CA LYS A 699 25.85 21.43 14.89
C LYS A 699 27.08 21.49 15.82
N GLU A 700 27.06 22.39 16.80
CA GLU A 700 28.14 22.57 17.78
C GLU A 700 28.44 21.30 18.58
N ILE A 701 27.40 20.56 18.97
CA ILE A 701 27.53 19.32 19.73
C ILE A 701 28.16 18.22 18.85
N ILE A 702 27.73 18.11 17.59
CA ILE A 702 28.32 17.14 16.65
C ILE A 702 29.81 17.42 16.44
N THR A 703 30.21 18.70 16.34
CA THR A 703 31.63 19.04 16.17
C THR A 703 32.49 18.61 17.36
N SER A 704 31.94 18.62 18.58
CA SER A 704 32.64 18.10 19.77
C SER A 704 32.82 16.57 19.75
N GLU A 705 31.93 15.84 19.07
CA GLU A 705 31.91 14.38 18.99
C GLU A 705 32.54 13.81 17.70
N ALA A 706 33.24 14.64 16.92
CA ALA A 706 33.85 14.26 15.65
C ALA A 706 34.82 13.06 15.76
N ILE A 707 35.56 12.95 16.87
CA ILE A 707 36.50 11.85 17.10
C ILE A 707 35.74 10.53 17.31
N GLN A 708 34.67 10.54 18.10
CA GLN A 708 33.85 9.35 18.33
C GLN A 708 33.16 8.90 17.03
N LEU A 709 32.64 9.84 16.24
CA LEU A 709 32.07 9.57 14.91
C LEU A 709 33.08 8.85 13.99
N ARG A 710 34.32 9.34 13.95
CA ARG A 710 35.38 8.72 13.14
C ARG A 710 35.69 7.30 13.60
N ASN A 711 35.75 7.06 14.91
CA ASN A 711 35.98 5.74 15.47
C ASN A 711 34.83 4.76 15.15
N LEU A 712 33.58 5.22 15.21
CA LEU A 712 32.42 4.41 14.84
C LEU A 712 32.42 4.05 13.34
N LEU A 713 32.75 5.01 12.47
CA LEU A 713 32.84 4.81 11.02
C LEU A 713 33.96 3.86 10.60
N ALA A 714 35.05 3.80 11.38
CA ALA A 714 36.17 2.88 11.11
C ALA A 714 35.79 1.39 11.23
N ASN A 715 34.64 1.07 11.82
CA ASN A 715 34.17 -0.31 11.93
C ASN A 715 33.76 -0.86 10.55
N THR A 716 34.42 -1.94 10.11
CA THR A 716 34.21 -2.53 8.78
C THR A 716 32.91 -3.36 8.67
N SER A 717 32.29 -3.71 9.80
CA SER A 717 31.10 -4.59 9.88
C SER A 717 29.75 -3.86 9.76
N LEU A 718 29.74 -2.55 9.48
CA LEU A 718 28.52 -1.74 9.45
C LEU A 718 27.61 -2.09 8.25
N ASN A 719 26.31 -2.21 8.51
CA ASN A 719 25.27 -2.25 7.48
C ASN A 719 25.18 -0.89 6.75
N ASP A 720 24.71 -0.92 5.50
CA ASP A 720 24.56 0.22 4.58
C ASP A 720 23.72 1.37 5.20
N ASP A 721 22.65 1.05 5.92
CA ASP A 721 21.83 2.03 6.67
C ASP A 721 22.61 2.76 7.78
N VAL A 722 23.36 1.99 8.57
CA VAL A 722 24.12 2.51 9.72
C VAL A 722 25.27 3.38 9.22
N ARG A 723 26.00 2.89 8.22
CA ARG A 723 27.08 3.63 7.57
C ARG A 723 26.58 4.94 6.99
N TYR A 724 25.44 4.92 6.28
CA TYR A 724 24.80 6.14 5.76
C TYR A 724 24.49 7.15 6.88
N ASN A 725 23.85 6.70 7.98
CA ASN A 725 23.47 7.59 9.08
C ASN A 725 24.70 8.24 9.75
N LEU A 726 25.74 7.45 10.03
CA LEU A 726 26.98 7.95 10.64
C LEU A 726 27.74 8.89 9.69
N LEU A 727 27.79 8.55 8.39
CA LEU A 727 28.45 9.39 7.40
C LEU A 727 27.71 10.72 7.21
N ALA A 728 26.38 10.72 7.26
CA ALA A 728 25.58 11.95 7.21
C ALA A 728 25.90 12.90 8.37
N LEU A 729 26.18 12.37 9.57
CA LEU A 729 26.66 13.16 10.72
C LEU A 729 28.10 13.62 10.55
N PHE A 730 28.97 12.74 10.06
CA PHE A 730 30.38 13.08 9.81
C PHE A 730 30.52 14.24 8.82
N VAL A 731 29.76 14.21 7.71
CA VAL A 731 29.71 15.27 6.71
C VAL A 731 29.25 16.61 7.32
N LEU A 732 28.32 16.60 8.28
CA LEU A 732 27.91 17.82 8.98
C LEU A 732 28.99 18.37 9.92
N SER A 733 29.80 17.50 10.52
CA SER A 733 30.87 17.86 11.45
C SER A 733 32.15 18.34 10.76
N ASN A 734 32.55 17.67 9.67
CA ASN A 734 33.83 17.84 8.98
C ASN A 734 33.62 17.79 7.45
N PRO A 735 32.93 18.77 6.86
CA PRO A 735 32.61 18.77 5.42
C PRO A 735 33.86 18.87 4.52
N ASN A 736 34.99 19.35 5.06
CA ASN A 736 36.23 19.55 4.30
C ASN A 736 37.10 18.27 4.18
N ASP A 737 36.81 17.20 4.93
CA ASP A 737 37.59 15.96 4.91
C ASP A 737 37.12 15.01 3.80
N ILE A 738 37.26 15.50 2.56
CA ILE A 738 36.73 14.86 1.33
C ILE A 738 37.31 13.43 1.13
N ASN A 739 38.58 13.23 1.48
CA ASN A 739 39.25 11.93 1.32
C ASN A 739 38.63 10.85 2.21
N GLU A 740 38.35 11.16 3.47
CA GLU A 740 37.71 10.22 4.39
C GLU A 740 36.26 9.95 3.97
N ILE A 741 35.55 10.97 3.47
CA ILE A 741 34.18 10.82 2.97
C ILE A 741 34.15 9.85 1.77
N HIS A 742 34.99 10.05 0.76
CA HIS A 742 35.02 9.18 -0.42
C HIS A 742 35.32 7.71 -0.09
N LYS A 743 36.26 7.46 0.83
CA LYS A 743 36.59 6.11 1.32
C LYS A 743 35.36 5.35 1.83
N HIS A 744 34.46 6.03 2.53
CA HIS A 744 33.23 5.42 3.04
C HIS A 744 32.10 5.37 2.01
N VAL A 745 32.05 6.31 1.06
CA VAL A 745 31.08 6.34 -0.05
C VAL A 745 31.25 5.15 -0.99
N GLU A 746 32.49 4.72 -1.27
CA GLU A 746 32.76 3.52 -2.08
C GLU A 746 32.13 2.24 -1.52
N GLN A 747 31.85 2.22 -0.21
CA GLN A 747 31.26 1.08 0.48
C GLN A 747 29.73 1.20 0.64
N LEU A 748 29.11 2.27 0.12
CA LEU A 748 27.65 2.48 0.16
C LEU A 748 26.98 1.98 -1.13
N SER A 749 25.72 1.55 -1.02
CA SER A 749 24.91 1.31 -2.22
C SER A 749 24.63 2.61 -2.98
N SER A 750 24.40 2.54 -4.29
CA SER A 750 24.09 3.70 -5.13
C SER A 750 22.88 4.48 -4.62
N TRP A 751 21.88 3.81 -4.04
CA TRP A 751 20.73 4.47 -3.43
C TRP A 751 21.10 5.26 -2.16
N LYS A 752 21.95 4.71 -1.29
CA LYS A 752 22.42 5.44 -0.09
C LYS A 752 23.33 6.61 -0.42
N CYS A 753 24.18 6.46 -1.44
CA CYS A 753 24.98 7.55 -1.96
C CYS A 753 24.08 8.69 -2.49
N PHE A 754 22.99 8.37 -3.22
CA PHE A 754 22.00 9.38 -3.63
C PHE A 754 21.32 10.05 -2.43
N LEU A 755 20.93 9.29 -1.41
CA LEU A 755 20.35 9.86 -0.18
C LEU A 755 21.35 10.76 0.56
N LEU A 756 22.66 10.49 0.47
CA LEU A 756 23.71 11.32 1.06
C LEU A 756 23.90 12.61 0.25
N ALA A 757 23.91 12.53 -1.08
CA ALA A 757 23.91 13.71 -1.93
C ALA A 757 22.70 14.61 -1.62
N ARG A 758 21.50 14.03 -1.53
CA ARG A 758 20.27 14.76 -1.14
C ARG A 758 20.37 15.37 0.27
N TRP A 759 21.04 14.68 1.20
CA TRP A 759 21.31 15.21 2.54
C TRP A 759 22.23 16.44 2.49
N CYS A 760 23.31 16.38 1.70
CA CYS A 760 24.21 17.51 1.48
C CYS A 760 23.48 18.72 0.88
N ILE A 761 22.62 18.52 -0.12
CA ILE A 761 21.79 19.59 -0.72
C ILE A 761 20.93 20.27 0.34
N ARG A 762 20.23 19.48 1.18
CA ARG A 762 19.37 20.00 2.25
C ARG A 762 20.13 20.85 3.27
N HIS A 763 21.42 20.58 3.49
CA HIS A 763 22.27 21.28 4.43
C HIS A 763 23.20 22.32 3.78
N CYS A 764 22.92 22.71 2.53
CA CYS A 764 23.67 23.71 1.77
C CYS A 764 25.16 23.35 1.57
N LEU A 765 25.48 22.07 1.44
CA LEU A 765 26.82 21.55 1.14
C LEU A 765 26.91 21.19 -0.36
N TYR A 766 26.69 22.18 -1.22
CA TYR A 766 26.48 21.97 -2.66
C TYR A 766 27.69 21.36 -3.37
N LYS A 767 28.91 21.81 -3.03
CA LYS A 767 30.15 21.28 -3.62
C LYS A 767 30.29 19.78 -3.42
N LEU A 768 30.10 19.31 -2.18
CA LEU A 768 30.13 17.88 -1.88
C LEU A 768 28.96 17.12 -2.53
N ALA A 769 27.78 17.74 -2.62
CA ALA A 769 26.65 17.14 -3.32
C ALA A 769 26.95 16.91 -4.81
N ILE A 770 27.59 17.87 -5.49
CA ILE A 770 28.03 17.75 -6.89
C ILE A 770 28.97 16.55 -7.05
N ASP A 771 30.01 16.46 -6.20
CA ASP A 771 30.98 15.35 -6.26
C ASP A 771 30.29 13.97 -6.10
N LEU A 772 29.34 13.85 -5.18
CA LEU A 772 28.57 12.62 -4.96
C LEU A 772 27.62 12.29 -6.13
N LEU A 773 26.94 13.29 -6.71
CA LEU A 773 26.06 13.09 -7.86
C LEU A 773 26.83 12.68 -9.11
N GLN A 774 28.04 13.22 -9.32
CA GLN A 774 28.92 12.82 -10.41
C GLN A 774 29.36 11.35 -10.29
N ILE A 775 29.67 10.89 -9.08
CA ILE A 775 29.97 9.47 -8.83
C ILE A 775 28.79 8.58 -9.26
N LEU A 776 27.56 8.98 -8.95
CA LEU A 776 26.36 8.21 -9.26
C LEU A 776 26.06 8.08 -10.75
N ILE A 777 26.34 9.12 -11.54
CA ILE A 777 26.14 9.08 -13.00
C ILE A 777 26.88 7.91 -13.65
N ASN A 778 28.06 7.55 -13.13
CA ASN A 778 28.86 6.45 -13.66
C ASN A 778 28.21 5.06 -13.47
N TYR A 779 27.19 4.93 -12.63
CA TYR A 779 26.52 3.67 -12.29
C TYR A 779 25.08 3.56 -12.83
N ILE A 780 24.59 4.54 -13.59
CA ILE A 780 23.21 4.55 -14.09
C ILE A 780 23.14 4.04 -15.53
N HIS A 781 22.18 3.15 -15.79
CA HIS A 781 21.92 2.58 -17.12
C HIS A 781 20.63 3.10 -17.78
N ILE A 782 19.82 3.89 -17.06
CA ILE A 782 18.54 4.40 -17.53
C ILE A 782 18.68 5.89 -17.82
N SER A 783 18.43 6.29 -19.08
CA SER A 783 18.62 7.66 -19.57
C SER A 783 17.87 8.72 -18.76
N ILE A 784 16.66 8.41 -18.28
CA ILE A 784 15.85 9.38 -17.54
C ILE A 784 16.40 9.69 -16.14
N HIS A 785 16.99 8.70 -15.46
CA HIS A 785 17.64 8.92 -14.17
C HIS A 785 18.94 9.71 -14.34
N GLU A 786 19.66 9.49 -15.44
CA GLU A 786 20.84 10.28 -15.77
C GLU A 786 20.47 11.75 -16.01
N ILE A 787 19.42 12.03 -16.80
CA ILE A 787 18.91 13.38 -17.03
C ILE A 787 18.53 14.04 -15.70
N TRP A 788 17.80 13.33 -14.83
CA TRP A 788 17.43 13.84 -13.52
C TRP A 788 18.65 14.19 -12.65
N LEU A 789 19.67 13.31 -12.58
CA LEU A 789 20.88 13.62 -11.80
C LEU A 789 21.66 14.82 -12.38
N ARG A 790 21.72 14.95 -13.71
CA ARG A 790 22.34 16.13 -14.35
C ARG A 790 21.60 17.41 -14.03
N THR A 791 20.26 17.39 -14.03
CA THR A 791 19.47 18.56 -13.59
C THR A 791 19.74 18.94 -12.14
N LEU A 792 19.93 17.97 -11.24
CA LEU A 792 20.29 18.23 -9.85
C LEU A 792 21.69 18.83 -9.70
N ILE A 793 22.66 18.39 -10.52
CA ILE A 793 24.01 18.95 -10.54
C ILE A 793 23.97 20.40 -10.99
N ASP A 794 23.24 20.73 -12.07
CA ASP A 794 23.08 22.11 -12.55
C ASP A 794 22.46 22.99 -11.45
N ILE A 795 21.42 22.52 -10.75
CA ILE A 795 20.81 23.23 -9.62
C ILE A 795 21.82 23.44 -8.47
N CYS A 796 22.64 22.44 -8.16
CA CYS A 796 23.67 22.56 -7.11
C CYS A 796 24.77 23.55 -7.51
N HIS A 797 25.20 23.60 -8.77
CA HIS A 797 26.11 24.63 -9.26
C HIS A 797 25.49 26.02 -9.17
N ALA A 798 24.21 26.17 -9.52
CA ALA A 798 23.49 27.42 -9.40
C ALA A 798 23.49 27.94 -7.95
N GLU A 799 23.16 27.08 -6.99
CA GLU A 799 23.10 27.44 -5.56
C GLU A 799 24.50 27.64 -4.94
N GLU A 800 25.53 26.91 -5.40
CA GLU A 800 26.92 27.17 -5.02
C GLU A 800 27.35 28.60 -5.40
N ARG A 801 27.00 29.06 -6.62
CA ARG A 801 27.29 30.44 -7.06
C ARG A 801 26.54 31.50 -6.25
N LEU A 802 25.32 31.21 -5.83
CA LEU A 802 24.58 32.11 -4.93
C LEU A 802 25.23 32.18 -3.55
N GLN A 803 25.73 31.07 -3.04
CA GLN A 803 26.44 31.04 -1.75
C GLN A 803 27.78 31.78 -1.82
N THR A 804 28.51 31.72 -2.95
CA THR A 804 29.72 32.53 -3.15
C THR A 804 29.41 34.01 -3.30
N ALA A 805 28.32 34.37 -3.97
CA ALA A 805 27.82 35.74 -4.04
C ALA A 805 27.50 36.32 -2.66
N MET A 806 26.80 35.58 -1.79
CA MET A 806 26.48 36.02 -0.42
C MET A 806 27.72 36.27 0.46
N ASN A 807 28.82 35.53 0.22
CA ASN A 807 30.05 35.67 0.99
C ASN A 807 31.02 36.71 0.42
N SER A 808 30.73 37.29 -0.75
CA SER A 808 31.54 38.36 -1.34
C SER A 808 31.32 39.69 -0.60
N SER A 809 32.37 40.48 -0.41
CA SER A 809 32.25 41.79 0.26
C SER A 809 31.39 42.74 -0.56
N GLU A 810 30.55 43.55 0.12
CA GLU A 810 29.58 44.51 -0.47
C GLU A 810 30.15 45.47 -1.55
N ASN A 811 31.48 45.59 -1.65
CA ASN A 811 32.15 46.53 -2.54
C ASN A 811 32.36 46.03 -3.98
N ASP A 812 32.12 44.75 -4.30
CA ASP A 812 32.36 44.19 -5.64
C ASP A 812 31.06 43.80 -6.37
N LEU A 813 30.23 44.80 -6.69
CA LEU A 813 28.97 44.64 -7.43
C LEU A 813 29.10 43.86 -8.76
N GLN A 814 30.26 43.94 -9.40
CA GLN A 814 30.56 43.19 -10.62
C GLN A 814 30.61 41.67 -10.36
N ILE A 815 31.29 41.25 -9.30
CA ILE A 815 31.40 39.83 -8.91
C ILE A 815 30.02 39.28 -8.52
N LEU A 816 29.20 40.11 -7.88
CA LEU A 816 27.82 39.76 -7.54
C LEU A 816 26.97 39.55 -8.81
N CYS A 817 27.06 40.44 -9.79
CA CYS A 817 26.37 40.31 -11.08
C CYS A 817 26.81 39.06 -11.84
N ASP A 818 28.11 38.78 -11.90
CA ASP A 818 28.65 37.62 -12.61
C ASP A 818 28.15 36.30 -11.99
N ASN A 819 28.16 36.19 -10.65
CA ASN A 819 27.63 35.01 -9.95
C ASN A 819 26.12 34.83 -10.14
N LEU A 820 25.34 35.92 -10.15
CA LEU A 820 23.88 35.85 -10.40
C LEU A 820 23.57 35.43 -11.84
N ALA A 821 24.32 35.95 -12.82
CA ALA A 821 24.19 35.57 -14.22
C ALA A 821 24.51 34.08 -14.45
N GLU A 822 25.62 33.59 -13.88
CA GLU A 822 25.97 32.17 -13.94
C GLU A 822 24.91 31.29 -13.27
N SER A 823 24.41 31.70 -12.09
CA SER A 823 23.35 30.96 -11.38
C SER A 823 22.06 30.87 -12.19
N GLY A 824 21.63 31.98 -12.81
CA GLY A 824 20.46 32.00 -13.70
C GLY A 824 20.61 31.05 -14.89
N SER A 825 21.78 31.05 -15.53
CA SER A 825 22.09 30.15 -16.65
C SER A 825 21.97 28.66 -16.29
N PHE A 826 22.46 28.27 -15.11
CA PHE A 826 22.30 26.89 -14.64
C PHE A 826 20.84 26.51 -14.35
N TYR A 827 20.04 27.43 -13.80
CA TYR A 827 18.61 27.20 -13.59
C TYR A 827 17.84 27.07 -14.90
N GLU A 828 18.13 27.91 -15.90
CA GLU A 828 17.55 27.80 -17.24
C GLU A 828 17.95 26.49 -17.94
N SER A 829 19.22 26.09 -17.85
CA SER A 829 19.71 24.79 -18.33
C SER A 829 18.91 23.63 -17.71
N SER A 830 18.69 23.68 -16.39
CA SER A 830 17.94 22.64 -15.67
C SER A 830 16.48 22.52 -16.16
N LEU A 831 15.81 23.64 -16.45
CA LEU A 831 14.44 23.68 -16.97
C LEU A 831 14.32 23.07 -18.37
N ILE A 832 15.33 23.29 -19.22
CA ILE A 832 15.37 22.76 -20.58
C ILE A 832 15.58 21.24 -20.54
N GLN A 833 16.45 20.76 -19.66
CA GLN A 833 16.78 19.34 -19.55
C GLN A 833 15.67 18.51 -18.86
N MET A 834 14.90 19.09 -17.95
CA MET A 834 13.90 18.37 -17.15
C MET A 834 12.71 17.89 -18.01
N PRO A 835 12.35 16.59 -17.98
CA PRO A 835 11.21 16.07 -18.74
C PRO A 835 9.87 16.57 -18.18
N THR A 836 8.85 16.72 -19.02
CA THR A 836 7.50 17.12 -18.59
C THR A 836 6.73 15.96 -17.95
N ARG A 837 6.98 14.73 -18.41
CA ARG A 837 6.29 13.52 -17.98
C ARG A 837 7.22 12.32 -18.00
N LEU A 838 7.06 11.47 -17.02
CA LEU A 838 7.78 10.23 -16.82
C LEU A 838 6.77 9.08 -16.99
N SER A 839 6.88 8.32 -18.08
CA SER A 839 6.20 7.03 -18.20
C SER A 839 7.25 5.93 -18.18
N ILE A 840 7.33 5.20 -17.07
CA ILE A 840 8.14 3.98 -16.98
C ILE A 840 7.18 2.81 -17.02
N ASP A 841 7.22 2.06 -18.12
CA ASP A 841 6.58 0.76 -18.23
C ASP A 841 7.59 -0.32 -17.82
N ASP A 842 7.72 -0.52 -16.51
CA ASP A 842 8.38 -1.72 -15.99
C ASP A 842 7.31 -2.81 -15.75
N ASN A 843 7.65 -4.06 -16.06
CA ASN A 843 6.78 -5.25 -16.10
C ASN A 843 5.91 -5.52 -14.86
N GLU A 844 6.01 -4.73 -13.79
CA GLU A 844 5.18 -4.83 -12.58
C GLU A 844 4.43 -3.53 -12.21
N ARG A 845 4.80 -2.35 -12.73
CA ARG A 845 4.12 -1.06 -12.47
C ARG A 845 4.37 -0.05 -13.60
N SER A 846 3.28 0.45 -14.21
CA SER A 846 3.32 1.69 -14.98
C SER A 846 3.37 2.86 -14.01
N ILE A 847 4.51 3.54 -13.90
CA ILE A 847 4.60 4.81 -13.17
C ILE A 847 4.40 5.92 -14.19
N ASP A 848 3.32 6.66 -14.01
CA ASP A 848 3.02 7.87 -14.76
C ASP A 848 3.13 9.05 -13.79
N ALA A 849 4.25 9.76 -13.84
CA ALA A 849 4.58 10.86 -12.92
C ALA A 849 4.92 12.13 -13.71
N THR A 850 4.56 13.29 -13.16
CA THR A 850 4.88 14.60 -13.72
C THR A 850 5.86 15.34 -12.81
N PHE A 851 6.70 16.20 -13.40
CA PHE A 851 7.65 17.06 -12.68
C PHE A 851 7.10 18.49 -12.51
N ASP A 852 5.80 18.63 -12.30
CA ASP A 852 5.12 19.93 -12.35
C ASP A 852 5.62 20.87 -11.24
N PHE A 853 5.89 20.32 -10.04
CA PHE A 853 6.40 21.10 -8.91
C PHE A 853 7.84 21.56 -9.13
N GLU A 854 8.72 20.64 -9.55
CA GLU A 854 10.15 20.91 -9.73
C GLU A 854 10.38 21.93 -10.83
N ARG A 855 9.64 21.82 -11.95
CA ARG A 855 9.70 22.81 -13.04
C ARG A 855 9.19 24.18 -12.58
N ALA A 856 8.05 24.23 -11.89
CA ALA A 856 7.52 25.49 -11.37
C ALA A 856 8.50 26.14 -10.38
N TYR A 857 9.14 25.34 -9.52
CA TYR A 857 10.16 25.84 -8.59
C TYR A 857 11.36 26.45 -9.33
N CYS A 858 11.96 25.74 -10.29
CA CYS A 858 13.11 26.26 -11.04
C CYS A 858 12.76 27.51 -11.86
N ASP A 859 11.56 27.58 -12.44
CA ASP A 859 11.07 28.73 -13.21
C ASP A 859 10.91 29.97 -12.31
N ILE A 860 10.25 29.82 -11.17
CA ILE A 860 10.10 30.89 -10.17
C ILE A 860 11.47 31.32 -9.64
N ARG A 861 12.35 30.37 -9.29
CA ARG A 861 13.69 30.66 -8.75
C ARG A 861 14.56 31.40 -9.78
N SER A 862 14.54 30.98 -11.04
CA SER A 862 15.24 31.66 -12.14
C SER A 862 14.72 33.08 -12.34
N SER A 863 13.39 33.27 -12.36
CA SER A 863 12.77 34.60 -12.50
C SER A 863 13.17 35.55 -11.36
N ILE A 864 13.21 35.04 -10.12
CA ILE A 864 13.66 35.82 -8.96
C ILE A 864 15.14 36.22 -9.11
N ILE A 865 16.02 35.29 -9.48
CA ILE A 865 17.45 35.56 -9.69
C ILE A 865 17.63 36.61 -10.80
N HIS A 866 16.87 36.51 -11.89
CA HIS A 866 16.90 37.47 -12.99
C HIS A 866 16.48 38.88 -12.53
N GLN A 867 15.40 39.01 -11.75
CA GLN A 867 14.99 40.30 -11.20
C GLN A 867 16.04 40.92 -10.29
N PHE A 868 16.70 40.11 -9.45
CA PHE A 868 17.79 40.59 -8.60
C PHE A 868 19.02 41.00 -9.43
N TYR A 869 19.36 40.23 -10.47
CA TYR A 869 20.41 40.58 -11.41
C TYR A 869 20.13 41.93 -12.08
N GLU A 870 18.93 42.14 -12.63
CA GLU A 870 18.55 43.42 -13.25
C GLU A 870 18.62 44.59 -12.28
N LEU A 871 18.16 44.40 -11.03
CA LEU A 871 18.22 45.43 -10.00
C LEU A 871 19.66 45.82 -9.67
N ILE A 872 20.52 44.84 -9.40
CA ILE A 872 21.92 45.07 -9.02
C ILE A 872 22.72 45.64 -10.19
N HIS A 873 22.49 45.13 -11.40
CA HIS A 873 23.09 45.63 -12.63
C HIS A 873 22.68 47.09 -12.89
N THR A 874 21.41 47.45 -12.63
CA THR A 874 20.93 48.85 -12.72
C THR A 874 21.63 49.73 -11.67
N ILE A 875 21.75 49.26 -10.42
CA ILE A 875 22.46 50.00 -9.36
C ILE A 875 23.92 50.25 -9.76
N TYR A 876 24.59 49.23 -10.31
CA TYR A 876 25.96 49.31 -10.80
C TYR A 876 26.11 50.27 -11.99
N GLN A 877 25.22 50.19 -12.99
CA GLN A 877 25.30 51.04 -14.18
C GLN A 877 25.03 52.54 -13.91
N TYR A 878 24.19 52.84 -12.92
CA TYR A 878 23.80 54.23 -12.61
C TYR A 878 24.52 54.82 -11.40
N ASP A 879 25.51 54.11 -10.84
CA ASP A 879 26.35 54.55 -9.72
C ASP A 879 25.52 55.12 -8.54
N LEU A 880 24.40 54.43 -8.25
CA LEU A 880 23.42 54.81 -7.22
C LEU A 880 23.96 54.48 -5.81
N GLY A 881 25.11 55.06 -5.45
CA GLY A 881 25.94 54.71 -4.28
C GLY A 881 25.37 55.02 -2.89
N MET A 882 24.05 55.14 -2.69
CA MET A 882 23.44 55.49 -1.39
C MET A 882 22.02 54.88 -1.20
N ILE A 883 21.77 53.65 -1.65
CA ILE A 883 20.62 52.88 -1.14
C ILE A 883 21.23 51.79 -0.27
N SER A 884 21.01 51.86 1.05
CA SER A 884 21.62 50.95 2.02
C SER A 884 21.33 49.49 1.64
N PHE A 885 22.37 48.76 1.25
CA PHE A 885 22.34 47.31 0.99
C PHE A 885 21.82 46.50 2.19
N ASP A 886 21.85 47.07 3.40
CA ASP A 886 21.25 46.54 4.63
C ASP A 886 19.78 46.11 4.50
N LEU A 887 18.99 46.74 3.59
CA LEU A 887 17.59 46.40 3.36
C LEU A 887 17.40 45.24 2.36
N LEU A 888 18.37 45.02 1.47
CA LEU A 888 18.37 43.99 0.42
C LEU A 888 19.05 42.70 0.90
N GLY A 889 20.17 42.79 1.62
CA GLY A 889 20.92 41.65 2.14
C GLY A 889 20.22 40.85 3.25
N LYS A 890 19.22 41.42 3.93
CA LYS A 890 18.37 40.70 4.91
C LYS A 890 17.13 40.04 4.27
N ARG A 891 16.85 40.28 3.00
CA ARG A 891 15.68 39.74 2.26
C ARG A 891 16.05 38.78 1.11
N MET A 892 17.26 38.88 0.55
CA MET A 892 17.89 37.80 -0.24
C MET A 892 18.25 36.62 0.67
#